data_AF-A0A839PEK5-F1
#
_entry.id   AF-A0A839PEK5-F1
#
_cell.length_a   1.000
_cell.length_b   1.000
_cell.length_c   1.000
_cell.angle_alpha   90.00
_cell.angle_beta   90.00
_cell.angle_gamma   90.00
#
_symmetry.space_group_name_H-M   'P 1'
#
loop_
_entity.id
_entity.type
_entity.pdbx_description
1 polymer ?
#
loop_
_entity_poly.entity_id
_entity_poly.type
_entity_poly.pdbx_seq_one_letter_code
_entity_poly.pdbx_strand_id
1 'polypeptide(L)'
;MHDTDEVDERLLLRRPGLVAPPAEMLPERIPAPVLPEQRGFVLPTRQLIETRLQSFGGSVAKLLSEEQEHGTRFLFLPVFAAAGAILYFSLPSEPRWQALLSGLAVLVTTRILAHRRQVAAMVLTFAIAVLAGMLTAKIETMRLSTPMLGADITTRVTGRIVAMEQNEKGGWRVTLDVLSTARPTLRYGPDRIRVSARDLPASADIGSGLSGLVRLRAQSGPVRPGNYDFAFHGYFNGIGANGFFLGTPKGTAVPPPDGIAARLHLWIGALRQGITESIISSLEGEQGAIAAALITGQREGISEETNEALRMSGLAHILSISGLHMALAGGLVMLVVRALIALFPAFAMRHPVKKYAAGAALLGSAFYLVLSGADIAAQRSFTMLAVMLIAVMMDRAAITMRNLAVAALIAIMLVPHELLGPSFQMSFSATAALIAAFAWWTGRKRSRYERGLAPASVAKGFVGKVATSIGATAATSVIAGTASGIFALYHFNNTAPLGLLGNVLALPVISVCVMPFAVLSLLMMPFDLEWLPLQMMGSGIEVVKWVAREVASISPDANPGIMPVATLLLWAAGLVLVMFLRTRLRAVSLAFFAAGLVLFMRERGPDLIISEDGRLVAMPTGDGALAVNRKQPSRFTIENWQKAYDAPEIVKPQTGPDPGHKGFTCEEGICLAEMRNGKMLAYTDVAEGHNAACAIGDLVILAFAGRKLSCDEGKTVITLRDLAVKGTLEIRLGEPEAAVPAPSIRTERPEEKPAKNSEDGQGQSRRPPAKATAPPEPVPGEATADHRSEADRKPPEQQAILTYAVGPPERPWNQHRLYSRAARGLPEKTRPGPSAGWKPVGKSAQSTSSRSNSGG
;
A
#
# COMPACT_ATOMS: atom_id res chain seq x y z
N MET A 1 -14.09 -0.76 -71.90
CA MET A 1 -13.75 -0.94 -73.32
C MET A 1 -12.25 -1.17 -73.35
N HIS A 2 -11.79 -2.26 -73.96
CA HIS A 2 -10.36 -2.55 -74.19
C HIS A 2 -9.72 -1.37 -74.96
N ASP A 3 -8.44 -1.03 -74.78
CA ASP A 3 -7.36 -1.87 -75.32
C ASP A 3 -6.04 -1.88 -74.54
N THR A 4 -5.23 -2.88 -74.88
CA THR A 4 -3.87 -3.16 -74.38
C THR A 4 -2.83 -2.70 -75.39
N ASP A 5 -1.63 -2.32 -74.93
CA ASP A 5 -0.42 -2.48 -75.73
C ASP A 5 0.78 -2.80 -74.82
N GLU A 6 1.54 -3.83 -75.20
CA GLU A 6 2.67 -4.39 -74.46
C GLU A 6 3.99 -4.16 -75.21
N VAL A 7 5.04 -3.85 -74.44
CA VAL A 7 6.44 -4.30 -74.67
C VAL A 7 7.20 -3.83 -75.93
N ASP A 8 8.36 -3.19 -75.71
CA ASP A 8 9.63 -3.80 -76.18
C ASP A 8 10.85 -3.35 -75.34
N GLU A 9 11.40 -4.27 -74.55
CA GLU A 9 12.58 -4.04 -73.69
C GLU A 9 13.93 -4.06 -74.45
N ARG A 10 13.92 -4.15 -75.79
CA ARG A 10 15.14 -4.40 -76.59
C ARG A 10 15.92 -3.17 -77.04
N LEU A 11 15.48 -1.95 -76.71
CA LEU A 11 16.13 -0.71 -77.17
C LEU A 11 17.38 -0.27 -76.36
N LEU A 12 17.70 -0.89 -75.23
CA LEU A 12 18.86 -0.53 -74.40
C LEU A 12 20.20 -1.14 -74.85
N LEU A 13 20.24 -1.91 -75.94
CA LEU A 13 21.43 -2.63 -76.41
C LEU A 13 21.81 -2.29 -77.86
N ARG A 14 22.35 -1.07 -78.10
CA ARG A 14 23.27 -0.79 -79.22
C ARG A 14 24.09 0.49 -79.01
N ARG A 15 25.41 0.35 -78.85
CA ARG A 15 26.42 1.41 -79.04
C ARG A 15 26.90 1.42 -80.49
N PRO A 16 27.34 2.59 -80.99
CA PRO A 16 28.76 2.81 -81.32
C PRO A 16 29.24 4.10 -80.62
N GLY A 17 30.52 4.42 -80.39
CA GLY A 17 31.84 3.93 -80.81
C GLY A 17 32.78 5.14 -80.63
N LEU A 18 33.63 5.17 -79.61
CA LEU A 18 35.06 4.77 -79.64
C LEU A 18 36.02 5.93 -80.02
N VAL A 19 36.59 6.59 -79.00
CA VAL A 19 37.91 7.26 -79.06
C VAL A 19 38.61 7.06 -77.70
N ALA A 20 39.88 6.66 -77.73
CA ALA A 20 40.84 6.67 -76.61
C ALA A 20 42.21 7.06 -77.17
N PRO A 21 43.10 7.70 -76.38
CA PRO A 21 44.40 7.04 -76.09
C PRO A 21 44.89 7.35 -74.63
N PRO A 22 46.18 7.20 -74.23
CA PRO A 22 46.66 6.19 -73.27
C PRO A 22 47.22 6.78 -71.94
N ALA A 23 47.24 6.11 -70.78
CA ALA A 23 47.91 4.86 -70.33
C ALA A 23 49.37 5.03 -69.81
N GLU A 24 49.50 5.20 -68.48
CA GLU A 24 50.65 4.88 -67.60
C GLU A 24 50.12 5.03 -66.14
N MET A 25 50.38 4.17 -65.15
CA MET A 25 51.30 3.03 -64.98
C MET A 25 50.59 1.78 -64.39
N LEU A 26 51.24 0.62 -64.51
CA LEU A 26 50.80 -0.71 -64.03
C LEU A 26 51.37 -1.05 -62.61
N PRO A 27 51.06 -2.22 -61.98
CA PRO A 27 50.80 -2.30 -60.54
C PRO A 27 52.03 -2.71 -59.71
N GLU A 28 52.00 -2.37 -58.42
CA GLU A 28 53.05 -2.76 -57.48
C GLU A 28 52.60 -3.87 -56.50
N ARG A 29 53.27 -5.02 -56.64
CA ARG A 29 53.53 -6.12 -55.67
C ARG A 29 52.46 -6.47 -54.63
N ILE A 30 51.88 -7.66 -54.80
CA ILE A 30 51.23 -8.44 -53.74
C ILE A 30 52.30 -8.98 -52.77
N PRO A 31 52.26 -8.67 -51.46
CA PRO A 31 53.05 -9.37 -50.44
C PRO A 31 52.41 -10.73 -50.09
N ALA A 32 53.23 -11.68 -49.65
CA ALA A 32 52.80 -13.03 -49.27
C ALA A 32 51.73 -13.04 -48.14
N PRO A 33 50.89 -14.10 -48.05
CA PRO A 33 49.88 -14.20 -47.00
C PRO A 33 50.55 -14.37 -45.62
N VAL A 34 50.52 -13.32 -44.83
CA VAL A 34 50.86 -13.39 -43.41
C VAL A 34 49.74 -14.15 -42.71
N LEU A 35 50.07 -15.34 -42.19
CA LEU A 35 49.20 -16.10 -41.28
C LEU A 35 48.66 -15.16 -40.19
N PRO A 36 47.38 -15.26 -39.78
CA PRO A 36 46.85 -14.42 -38.73
C PRO A 36 47.60 -14.71 -37.43
N GLU A 37 48.52 -13.82 -37.09
CA GLU A 37 49.19 -13.77 -35.81
C GLU A 37 48.10 -13.79 -34.73
N GLN A 38 48.23 -14.68 -33.76
CA GLN A 38 47.21 -14.87 -32.74
C GLN A 38 46.94 -13.52 -32.07
N ARG A 39 45.73 -12.98 -32.26
CA ARG A 39 45.27 -11.80 -31.54
C ARG A 39 45.18 -12.17 -30.06
N GLY A 40 46.29 -12.01 -29.36
CA GLY A 40 46.31 -11.99 -27.90
C GLY A 40 45.23 -11.03 -27.44
N PHE A 41 44.46 -11.44 -26.44
CA PHE A 41 43.47 -10.59 -25.79
C PHE A 41 44.20 -9.44 -25.06
N VAL A 42 44.54 -8.39 -25.81
CA VAL A 42 45.07 -7.15 -25.23
C VAL A 42 43.92 -6.51 -24.45
N LEU A 43 44.01 -6.60 -23.13
CA LEU A 43 43.10 -5.93 -22.19
C LEU A 43 43.02 -4.44 -22.55
N PRO A 44 41.81 -3.85 -22.58
CA PRO A 44 41.61 -2.52 -23.13
C PRO A 44 42.42 -1.46 -22.38
N THR A 45 43.23 -0.70 -23.11
CA THR A 45 44.09 0.35 -22.56
C THR A 45 43.27 1.41 -21.82
N ARG A 46 43.79 1.87 -20.68
CA ARG A 46 43.16 2.86 -19.79
C ARG A 46 42.66 4.11 -20.54
N GLN A 47 43.40 4.58 -21.54
CA GLN A 47 43.04 5.72 -22.40
C GLN A 47 41.79 5.52 -23.28
N LEU A 48 41.52 4.30 -23.75
CA LEU A 48 40.30 3.97 -24.51
C LEU A 48 39.07 3.93 -23.59
N ILE A 49 39.26 3.52 -22.34
CA ILE A 49 38.24 3.58 -21.30
C ILE A 49 37.97 5.04 -20.92
N GLU A 50 39.01 5.85 -20.70
CA GLU A 50 38.90 7.28 -20.35
C GLU A 50 38.24 8.10 -21.47
N THR A 51 38.61 7.92 -22.74
CA THR A 51 37.96 8.61 -23.87
C THR A 51 36.51 8.17 -24.10
N ARG A 52 36.18 6.89 -23.87
CA ARG A 52 34.78 6.43 -23.83
C ARG A 52 34.01 7.01 -22.65
N LEU A 53 34.61 7.12 -21.45
CA LEU A 53 33.97 7.77 -20.30
C LEU A 53 33.74 9.28 -20.53
N GLN A 54 34.71 9.98 -21.12
CA GLN A 54 34.59 11.42 -21.42
C GLN A 54 33.52 11.69 -22.49
N SER A 55 33.51 10.93 -23.58
CA SER A 55 32.46 11.05 -24.62
C SER A 55 31.07 10.63 -24.12
N PHE A 56 30.99 9.60 -23.27
CA PHE A 56 29.76 9.23 -22.56
C PHE A 56 29.29 10.35 -21.62
N GLY A 57 30.19 10.94 -20.83
CA GLY A 57 29.90 12.07 -19.94
C GLY A 57 29.38 13.31 -20.68
N GLY A 58 30.01 13.66 -21.80
CA GLY A 58 29.55 14.75 -22.67
C GLY A 58 28.16 14.48 -23.29
N SER A 59 27.90 13.23 -23.68
CA SER A 59 26.58 12.81 -24.17
C SER A 59 25.51 12.89 -23.07
N VAL A 60 25.81 12.41 -21.86
CA VAL A 60 24.90 12.50 -20.70
C VAL A 60 24.63 13.95 -20.29
N ALA A 61 25.66 14.81 -20.28
CA ALA A 61 25.49 16.24 -20.00
C ALA A 61 24.55 16.92 -21.00
N LYS A 62 24.67 16.61 -22.30
CA LYS A 62 23.76 17.10 -23.34
C LYS A 62 22.31 16.62 -23.13
N LEU A 63 22.12 15.33 -22.85
CA LEU A 63 20.78 14.78 -22.57
C LEU A 63 20.17 15.42 -21.31
N LEU A 64 20.97 15.72 -20.28
CA LEU A 64 20.52 16.43 -19.08
C LEU A 64 20.11 17.88 -19.37
N SER A 65 20.79 18.60 -20.27
CA SER A 65 20.32 19.94 -20.71
C SER A 65 19.00 19.87 -21.49
N GLU A 66 18.85 18.90 -22.40
CA GLU A 66 17.60 18.67 -23.16
C GLU A 66 16.40 18.40 -22.23
N GLU A 67 16.59 17.59 -21.17
CA GLU A 67 15.55 17.36 -20.15
C GLU A 67 15.21 18.63 -19.34
N GLN A 68 16.16 19.55 -19.16
CA GLN A 68 15.93 20.80 -18.43
C GLN A 68 15.11 21.79 -19.26
N GLU A 69 15.35 21.87 -20.57
CA GLU A 69 14.52 22.63 -21.52
C GLU A 69 13.08 22.10 -21.56
N HIS A 70 12.90 20.79 -21.40
CA HIS A 70 11.58 20.16 -21.26
C HIS A 70 10.89 20.43 -19.91
N GLY A 71 11.52 21.12 -18.96
CA GLY A 71 10.93 21.52 -17.69
C GLY A 71 10.84 20.41 -16.64
N THR A 72 11.56 19.30 -16.81
CA THR A 72 11.54 18.13 -15.91
C THR A 72 11.81 18.47 -14.44
N ARG A 73 12.64 19.49 -14.16
CA ARG A 73 12.97 19.95 -12.80
C ARG A 73 11.72 20.17 -11.91
N PHE A 74 10.64 20.70 -12.48
CA PHE A 74 9.39 20.93 -11.74
C PHE A 74 8.62 19.64 -11.42
N LEU A 75 8.72 18.62 -12.27
CA LEU A 75 8.03 17.34 -12.09
C LEU A 75 8.59 16.56 -10.89
N PHE A 76 9.90 16.66 -10.64
CA PHE A 76 10.54 16.02 -9.47
C PHE A 76 10.22 16.72 -8.14
N LEU A 77 9.73 17.96 -8.14
CA LEU A 77 9.44 18.70 -6.91
C LEU A 77 8.44 17.96 -5.97
N PRO A 78 7.26 17.49 -6.43
CA PRO A 78 6.38 16.65 -5.62
C PRO A 78 7.00 15.30 -5.24
N VAL A 79 7.93 14.74 -6.03
CA VAL A 79 8.58 13.46 -5.69
C VAL A 79 9.50 13.62 -4.48
N PHE A 80 10.29 14.69 -4.43
CA PHE A 80 11.11 15.01 -3.26
C PHE A 80 10.28 15.43 -2.04
N ALA A 81 9.17 16.16 -2.24
CA ALA A 81 8.24 16.45 -1.14
C ALA A 81 7.56 15.18 -0.59
N ALA A 82 7.13 14.27 -1.47
CA ALA A 82 6.58 12.97 -1.09
C ALA A 82 7.62 12.13 -0.34
N ALA A 83 8.86 12.06 -0.82
CA ALA A 83 9.94 11.36 -0.13
C ALA A 83 10.20 11.92 1.28
N GLY A 84 10.09 13.25 1.47
CA GLY A 84 10.16 13.89 2.78
C GLY A 84 9.01 13.50 3.72
N ALA A 85 7.78 13.55 3.24
CA ALA A 85 6.61 13.13 4.03
C ALA A 85 6.67 11.64 4.39
N ILE A 86 7.03 10.76 3.44
CA ILE A 86 7.26 9.33 3.68
C ILE A 86 8.36 9.14 4.74
N LEU A 87 9.51 9.82 4.61
CA LEU A 87 10.58 9.78 5.60
C LEU A 87 10.10 10.19 7.00
N TYR A 88 9.28 11.24 7.10
CA TYR A 88 8.69 11.64 8.40
C TYR A 88 7.85 10.53 9.02
N PHE A 89 7.09 9.76 8.24
CA PHE A 89 6.28 8.64 8.76
C PHE A 89 7.10 7.37 9.01
N SER A 90 8.17 7.13 8.26
CA SER A 90 9.09 6.00 8.47
C SER A 90 10.03 6.16 9.67
N LEU A 91 10.22 7.38 10.18
CA LEU A 91 11.02 7.62 11.39
C LEU A 91 10.32 7.07 12.66
N PRO A 92 11.02 6.30 13.52
CA PRO A 92 10.45 5.74 14.75
C PRO A 92 9.83 6.78 15.69
N SER A 93 10.45 7.96 15.76
CA SER A 93 10.08 9.07 16.64
C SER A 93 9.87 10.36 15.85
N GLU A 94 9.13 11.30 16.41
CA GLU A 94 8.87 12.56 15.71
C GLU A 94 10.08 13.52 15.74
N PRO A 95 10.53 14.05 14.58
CA PRO A 95 11.56 15.08 14.56
C PRO A 95 11.08 16.35 15.29
N ARG A 96 11.95 16.91 16.14
CA ARG A 96 11.67 18.13 16.91
C ARG A 96 11.38 19.32 15.98
N TRP A 97 10.44 20.19 16.37
CA TRP A 97 10.08 21.38 15.58
C TRP A 97 11.28 22.27 15.28
N GLN A 98 12.14 22.49 16.29
CA GLN A 98 13.38 23.27 16.16
C GLN A 98 14.30 22.72 15.06
N ALA A 99 14.44 21.40 14.93
CA ALA A 99 15.31 20.77 13.93
C ALA A 99 14.76 20.94 12.50
N LEU A 100 13.45 20.80 12.30
CA LEU A 100 12.82 21.01 10.98
C LEU A 100 12.90 22.48 10.56
N LEU A 101 12.57 23.42 11.47
CA LEU A 101 12.53 24.84 11.17
C LEU A 101 13.93 25.45 10.98
N SER A 102 14.92 25.07 11.81
CA SER A 102 16.30 25.52 11.63
C SER A 102 16.94 24.93 10.37
N GLY A 103 16.71 23.63 10.10
CA GLY A 103 17.15 22.99 8.86
C GLY A 103 16.57 23.69 7.62
N LEU A 104 15.27 24.00 7.64
CA LEU A 104 14.62 24.73 6.54
C LEU A 104 15.20 26.15 6.37
N ALA A 105 15.40 26.90 7.46
CA ALA A 105 16.00 28.23 7.41
C ALA A 105 17.43 28.21 6.85
N VAL A 106 18.26 27.24 7.26
CA VAL A 106 19.62 27.03 6.73
C VAL A 106 19.60 26.67 5.25
N LEU A 107 18.74 25.75 4.81
CA LEU A 107 18.63 25.38 3.40
C LEU A 107 18.11 26.53 2.52
N VAL A 108 17.12 27.30 2.97
CA VAL A 108 16.61 28.47 2.25
C VAL A 108 17.69 29.55 2.13
N THR A 109 18.41 29.84 3.22
CA THR A 109 19.50 30.83 3.25
C THR A 109 20.63 30.42 2.31
N THR A 110 21.13 29.19 2.44
CA THR A 110 22.19 28.66 1.56
C THR A 110 21.75 28.60 0.10
N ARG A 111 20.47 28.32 -0.21
CA ARG A 111 19.91 28.38 -1.57
C ARG A 111 19.92 29.80 -2.14
N ILE A 112 19.64 30.82 -1.34
CA ILE A 112 19.69 32.23 -1.76
C ILE A 112 21.15 32.64 -2.04
N LEU A 113 22.09 32.29 -1.15
CA LEU A 113 23.52 32.54 -1.36
C LEU A 113 24.06 31.79 -2.59
N ALA A 114 23.61 30.56 -2.83
CA ALA A 114 24.03 29.73 -3.95
C ALA A 114 23.37 30.05 -5.30
N HIS A 115 22.59 31.13 -5.44
CA HIS A 115 21.81 31.42 -6.66
C HIS A 115 22.63 31.45 -7.96
N ARG A 116 23.93 31.81 -7.89
CA ARG A 116 24.85 31.82 -9.05
C ARG A 116 25.28 30.42 -9.51
N ARG A 117 25.18 29.40 -8.65
CA ARG A 117 25.59 28.00 -8.94
C ARG A 117 24.35 27.15 -9.22
N GLN A 118 23.93 27.06 -10.48
CA GLN A 118 22.65 26.42 -10.87
C GLN A 118 22.46 25.00 -10.32
N VAL A 119 23.49 24.15 -10.36
CA VAL A 119 23.42 22.76 -9.84
C VAL A 119 23.22 22.75 -8.33
N ALA A 120 23.98 23.56 -7.57
CA ALA A 120 23.84 23.66 -6.13
C ALA A 120 22.46 24.21 -5.73
N ALA A 121 21.98 25.25 -6.41
CA ALA A 121 20.65 25.80 -6.19
C ALA A 121 19.52 24.78 -6.49
N MET A 122 19.71 23.89 -7.47
CA MET A 122 18.78 22.80 -7.78
C MET A 122 18.76 21.72 -6.70
N VAL A 123 19.92 21.22 -6.26
CA VAL A 123 20.04 20.26 -5.16
C VAL A 123 19.43 20.81 -3.87
N LEU A 124 19.74 22.07 -3.52
CA LEU A 124 19.16 22.73 -2.36
C LEU A 124 17.64 22.92 -2.48
N THR A 125 17.10 23.17 -3.68
CA THR A 125 15.65 23.26 -3.90
C THR A 125 14.95 21.91 -3.64
N PHE A 126 15.57 20.79 -4.04
CA PHE A 126 15.04 19.46 -3.71
C PHE A 126 15.18 19.11 -2.23
N ALA A 127 16.29 19.49 -1.57
CA ALA A 127 16.44 19.32 -0.13
C ALA A 127 15.40 20.15 0.68
N ILE A 128 15.09 21.37 0.22
CA ILE A 128 13.99 22.19 0.76
C ILE A 128 12.65 21.47 0.58
N ALA A 129 12.40 20.84 -0.58
CA ALA A 129 11.17 20.09 -0.82
C ALA A 129 11.01 18.90 0.14
N VAL A 130 12.09 18.14 0.39
CA VAL A 130 12.11 17.06 1.40
C VAL A 130 11.74 17.60 2.79
N LEU A 131 12.38 18.67 3.27
CA LEU A 131 12.04 19.25 4.58
C LEU A 131 10.62 19.83 4.62
N ALA A 132 10.13 20.42 3.51
CA ALA A 132 8.76 20.90 3.43
C ALA A 132 7.74 19.76 3.53
N GLY A 133 8.00 18.61 2.91
CA GLY A 133 7.18 17.39 3.06
C GLY A 133 7.19 16.81 4.47
N MET A 134 8.35 16.81 5.15
CA MET A 134 8.42 16.46 6.57
C MET A 134 7.61 17.43 7.44
N LEU A 135 7.64 18.72 7.10
CA LEU A 135 6.92 19.78 7.82
C LEU A 135 5.41 19.65 7.64
N THR A 136 4.89 19.41 6.43
CA THR A 136 3.44 19.19 6.21
C THR A 136 2.96 17.94 6.92
N ALA A 137 3.71 16.84 6.84
CA ALA A 137 3.39 15.60 7.56
C ALA A 137 3.33 15.79 9.09
N LYS A 138 4.22 16.64 9.65
CA LYS A 138 4.17 17.00 11.06
C LYS A 138 2.97 17.89 11.42
N ILE A 139 2.69 18.91 10.61
CA ILE A 139 1.53 19.80 10.81
C ILE A 139 0.24 18.98 10.81
N GLU A 140 0.08 18.05 9.86
CA GLU A 140 -1.11 17.19 9.75
C GLU A 140 -1.27 16.28 10.97
N THR A 141 -0.17 15.67 11.44
CA THR A 141 -0.19 14.82 12.65
C THR A 141 -0.70 15.61 13.87
N MET A 142 -0.24 16.85 14.06
CA MET A 142 -0.71 17.70 15.16
C MET A 142 -2.12 18.28 14.94
N ARG A 143 -2.53 18.54 13.70
CA ARG A 143 -3.85 19.06 13.37
C ARG A 143 -4.98 18.09 13.73
N LEU A 144 -4.72 16.78 13.61
CA LEU A 144 -5.74 15.75 13.84
C LEU A 144 -5.72 15.17 15.26
N SER A 145 -4.56 15.08 15.93
CA SER A 145 -4.38 14.82 17.38
C SER A 145 -5.42 13.91 18.05
N THR A 146 -5.79 12.81 17.38
CA THR A 146 -6.99 12.04 17.74
C THR A 146 -6.76 11.19 18.99
N PRO A 147 -7.58 11.34 20.06
CA PRO A 147 -7.41 10.57 21.28
C PRO A 147 -7.74 9.09 21.06
N MET A 148 -6.74 8.22 21.21
CA MET A 148 -6.88 6.78 20.98
C MET A 148 -7.10 6.01 22.29
N LEU A 149 -7.97 5.00 22.26
CA LEU A 149 -8.30 4.20 23.44
C LEU A 149 -7.16 3.24 23.81
N GLY A 150 -6.55 3.42 24.99
CA GLY A 150 -5.38 2.64 25.44
C GLY A 150 -5.63 1.20 25.91
N ALA A 151 -6.89 0.78 26.10
CA ALA A 151 -7.21 -0.62 26.42
C ALA A 151 -8.70 -0.92 26.18
N ASP A 152 -9.01 -2.15 25.77
CA ASP A 152 -10.38 -2.61 25.60
C ASP A 152 -11.20 -2.49 26.89
N ILE A 153 -12.35 -1.80 26.82
CA ILE A 153 -13.19 -1.56 27.98
C ILE A 153 -14.68 -1.75 27.65
N THR A 154 -15.45 -2.24 28.61
CA THR A 154 -16.92 -2.19 28.53
C THR A 154 -17.38 -0.97 29.32
N THR A 155 -18.08 -0.05 28.67
CA THR A 155 -18.67 1.14 29.30
C THR A 155 -20.02 1.45 28.66
N ARG A 156 -20.87 2.21 29.35
CA ARG A 156 -22.07 2.79 28.73
C ARG A 156 -21.67 4.06 28.01
N VAL A 157 -21.83 4.08 26.70
CA VAL A 157 -21.58 5.26 25.86
C VAL A 157 -22.92 5.94 25.59
N THR A 158 -22.94 7.27 25.70
CA THR A 158 -23.99 8.12 25.10
C THR A 158 -23.29 9.02 24.09
N GLY A 159 -23.76 8.98 22.83
CA GLY A 159 -23.15 9.73 21.73
C GLY A 159 -24.16 10.17 20.69
N ARG A 160 -23.74 11.06 19.79
CA ARG A 160 -24.54 11.54 18.65
C ARG A 160 -24.20 10.73 17.40
N ILE A 161 -25.21 10.30 16.64
CA ILE A 161 -24.99 9.61 15.37
C ILE A 161 -24.49 10.60 14.31
N VAL A 162 -23.33 10.30 13.72
CA VAL A 162 -22.71 11.10 12.64
C VAL A 162 -22.90 10.42 11.29
N ALA A 163 -22.81 9.10 11.26
CA ALA A 163 -23.06 8.26 10.10
C ALA A 163 -23.62 6.92 10.57
N MET A 164 -24.53 6.35 9.77
CA MET A 164 -25.08 5.02 9.93
C MET A 164 -25.05 4.34 8.56
N GLU A 165 -24.75 3.06 8.55
CA GLU A 165 -24.69 2.22 7.35
C GLU A 165 -25.25 0.83 7.76
N GLN A 166 -25.91 0.12 6.83
CA GLN A 166 -26.55 -1.17 7.11
C GLN A 166 -25.89 -2.30 6.31
N ASN A 167 -25.38 -3.31 7.02
CA ASN A 167 -24.71 -4.47 6.44
C ASN A 167 -25.73 -5.40 5.78
N GLU A 168 -25.28 -6.19 4.79
CA GLU A 168 -26.04 -7.23 4.08
C GLU A 168 -26.91 -8.12 5.01
N LYS A 169 -26.40 -8.43 6.21
CA LYS A 169 -27.06 -9.28 7.21
C LYS A 169 -28.02 -8.51 8.13
N GLY A 170 -28.50 -7.34 7.71
CA GLY A 170 -29.42 -6.45 8.43
C GLY A 170 -28.81 -5.64 9.59
N GLY A 171 -27.63 -6.03 10.09
CA GLY A 171 -26.95 -5.37 11.20
C GLY A 171 -26.32 -4.02 10.85
N TRP A 172 -26.24 -3.10 11.81
CA TRP A 172 -25.83 -1.71 11.58
C TRP A 172 -24.38 -1.43 11.96
N ARG A 173 -23.71 -0.55 11.20
CA ARG A 173 -22.45 0.09 11.57
C ARG A 173 -22.71 1.58 11.79
N VAL A 174 -22.39 2.08 12.99
CA VAL A 174 -22.68 3.45 13.41
C VAL A 174 -21.41 4.14 13.84
N THR A 175 -21.18 5.35 13.32
CA THR A 175 -20.12 6.24 13.79
C THR A 175 -20.74 7.25 14.75
N LEU A 176 -20.25 7.27 15.99
CA LEU A 176 -20.76 8.10 17.09
C LEU A 176 -19.72 9.12 17.54
N ASP A 177 -20.12 10.38 17.69
CA ASP A 177 -19.40 11.36 18.51
C ASP A 177 -19.76 11.11 19.98
N VAL A 178 -18.76 10.85 20.82
CA VAL A 178 -18.93 10.46 22.22
C VAL A 178 -19.18 11.71 23.08
N LEU A 179 -20.38 11.83 23.62
CA LEU A 179 -20.75 12.94 24.50
C LEU A 179 -20.46 12.63 25.97
N SER A 180 -20.67 11.37 26.39
CA SER A 180 -20.32 10.91 27.73
C SER A 180 -20.13 9.40 27.80
N THR A 181 -19.37 8.97 28.81
CA THR A 181 -19.19 7.55 29.17
C THR A 181 -19.52 7.35 30.64
N ALA A 182 -20.17 6.24 30.99
CA ALA A 182 -20.64 5.96 32.33
C ALA A 182 -20.43 4.50 32.74
N ARG A 183 -19.99 4.30 33.99
CA ARG A 183 -19.76 2.98 34.60
C ARG A 183 -18.87 2.06 33.72
N PRO A 184 -17.57 2.40 33.54
CA PRO A 184 -16.83 3.54 34.11
C PRO A 184 -16.80 4.78 33.20
N THR A 185 -16.56 5.95 33.80
CA THR A 185 -16.21 7.19 33.10
C THR A 185 -14.78 7.07 32.54
N LEU A 186 -14.58 7.38 31.27
CA LEU A 186 -13.25 7.40 30.64
C LEU A 186 -12.62 8.78 30.81
N ARG A 187 -11.51 8.87 31.54
CA ARG A 187 -10.74 10.13 31.69
C ARG A 187 -10.04 10.54 30.39
N TYR A 188 -9.65 9.56 29.59
CA TYR A 188 -9.06 9.72 28.25
C TYR A 188 -9.89 8.86 27.29
N GLY A 189 -11.12 9.31 27.04
CA GLY A 189 -12.01 8.68 26.06
C GLY A 189 -11.70 9.15 24.63
N PRO A 190 -11.97 8.33 23.61
CA PRO A 190 -11.98 8.79 22.23
C PRO A 190 -13.18 9.71 21.97
N ASP A 191 -12.97 10.82 21.25
CA ASP A 191 -14.05 11.77 20.90
C ASP A 191 -15.05 11.17 19.90
N ARG A 192 -14.58 10.23 19.06
CA ARG A 192 -15.40 9.54 18.05
C ARG A 192 -15.02 8.07 17.97
N ILE A 193 -16.06 7.23 17.85
CA ILE A 193 -15.96 5.77 17.82
C ILE A 193 -16.78 5.19 16.67
N ARG A 194 -16.39 4.00 16.21
CA ARG A 194 -17.15 3.22 15.23
C ARG A 194 -17.64 1.92 15.89
N VAL A 195 -18.94 1.73 15.93
CA VAL A 195 -19.58 0.62 16.67
C VAL A 195 -20.58 -0.14 15.82
N SER A 196 -20.58 -1.47 15.93
CA SER A 196 -21.61 -2.31 15.32
C SER A 196 -22.77 -2.56 16.29
N ALA A 197 -23.99 -2.48 15.78
CA ALA A 197 -25.23 -2.86 16.45
C ALA A 197 -25.92 -3.98 15.66
N ARG A 198 -26.78 -4.77 16.32
CA ARG A 198 -27.69 -5.68 15.60
C ARG A 198 -28.88 -4.89 15.09
N ASP A 199 -29.59 -4.26 16.01
CA ASP A 199 -30.75 -3.42 15.74
C ASP A 199 -30.53 -2.02 16.30
N LEU A 200 -31.18 -1.04 15.69
CA LEU A 200 -31.28 0.33 16.18
C LEU A 200 -32.74 0.65 16.56
N PRO A 201 -32.97 1.58 17.51
CA PRO A 201 -34.32 2.05 17.80
C PRO A 201 -34.86 2.85 16.60
N ALA A 202 -36.18 2.84 16.38
CA ALA A 202 -36.83 3.58 15.29
C ALA A 202 -36.68 5.13 15.36
N SER A 203 -36.04 5.66 16.41
CA SER A 203 -35.66 7.08 16.55
C SER A 203 -34.16 7.34 16.32
N ALA A 204 -33.45 6.38 15.73
CA ALA A 204 -32.05 6.51 15.35
C ALA A 204 -31.95 7.15 13.96
N ASP A 205 -31.74 8.46 13.93
CA ASP A 205 -31.49 9.26 12.73
C ASP A 205 -30.11 9.92 12.82
N ILE A 206 -29.57 10.39 11.69
CA ILE A 206 -28.32 11.17 11.70
C ILE A 206 -28.55 12.47 12.49
N GLY A 207 -27.67 12.70 13.47
CA GLY A 207 -27.78 13.79 14.43
C GLY A 207 -28.58 13.44 15.70
N SER A 208 -29.31 12.32 15.73
CA SER A 208 -30.00 11.84 16.93
C SER A 208 -29.02 11.21 17.93
N GLY A 209 -29.45 11.08 19.19
CA GLY A 209 -28.62 10.59 20.28
C GLY A 209 -28.87 9.12 20.60
N LEU A 210 -27.79 8.38 20.84
CA LEU A 210 -27.83 6.94 21.09
C LEU A 210 -27.08 6.60 22.39
N SER A 211 -27.72 5.84 23.28
CA SER A 211 -27.11 5.38 24.53
C SER A 211 -27.21 3.85 24.71
N GLY A 212 -26.07 3.20 24.95
CA GLY A 212 -26.02 1.75 25.09
C GLY A 212 -24.76 1.24 25.77
N LEU A 213 -24.75 -0.05 26.14
CA LEU A 213 -23.57 -0.70 26.70
C LEU A 213 -22.68 -1.19 25.56
N VAL A 214 -21.47 -0.67 25.45
CA VAL A 214 -20.54 -0.93 24.35
C VAL A 214 -19.31 -1.66 24.89
N ARG A 215 -18.86 -2.70 24.17
CA ARG A 215 -17.49 -3.24 24.30
C ARG A 215 -16.62 -2.49 23.30
N LEU A 216 -15.90 -1.49 23.79
CA LEU A 216 -14.88 -0.78 23.03
C LEU A 216 -13.60 -1.61 23.01
N ARG A 217 -12.91 -1.62 21.87
CA ARG A 217 -11.59 -2.19 21.66
C ARG A 217 -10.61 -1.09 21.26
N ALA A 218 -9.37 -1.21 21.71
CA ALA A 218 -8.28 -0.38 21.20
C ALA A 218 -8.11 -0.65 19.69
N GLN A 219 -7.64 0.35 18.93
CA GLN A 219 -7.22 0.07 17.55
C GLN A 219 -5.96 -0.81 17.59
N SER A 220 -6.02 -1.95 16.88
CA SER A 220 -4.89 -2.84 16.66
C SER A 220 -3.91 -2.25 15.64
N GLY A 221 -2.71 -2.80 15.57
CA GLY A 221 -1.73 -2.47 14.54
C GLY A 221 -1.90 -3.33 13.29
N PRO A 222 -0.87 -3.37 12.42
CA PRO A 222 -0.84 -4.25 11.28
C PRO A 222 -0.88 -5.73 11.67
N VAL A 223 -1.67 -6.51 10.95
CA VAL A 223 -1.79 -7.98 11.09
C VAL A 223 -0.51 -8.72 10.66
N ARG A 224 0.39 -8.02 9.96
CA ARG A 224 1.79 -8.39 9.68
C ARG A 224 2.59 -7.10 9.40
N PRO A 225 3.92 -7.07 9.61
CA PRO A 225 4.79 -5.99 9.14
C PRO A 225 4.49 -5.49 7.72
N GLY A 226 4.49 -4.18 7.52
CA GLY A 226 4.26 -3.53 6.22
C GLY A 226 2.82 -3.56 5.68
N ASN A 227 1.88 -4.19 6.39
CA ASN A 227 0.45 -4.26 6.03
C ASN A 227 -0.35 -3.06 6.59
N TYR A 228 -1.64 -3.01 6.27
CA TYR A 228 -2.59 -1.97 6.72
C TYR A 228 -2.59 -1.77 8.25
N ASP A 229 -2.24 -0.56 8.69
CA ASP A 229 -2.22 -0.17 10.11
C ASP A 229 -3.57 0.46 10.51
N PHE A 230 -4.39 -0.29 11.26
CA PHE A 230 -5.69 0.19 11.74
C PHE A 230 -5.58 1.34 12.75
N ALA A 231 -4.48 1.43 13.50
CA ALA A 231 -4.26 2.51 14.45
C ALA A 231 -3.86 3.80 13.72
N PHE A 232 -2.95 3.72 12.74
CA PHE A 232 -2.62 4.84 11.84
C PHE A 232 -3.86 5.37 11.12
N HIS A 233 -4.59 4.52 10.41
CA HIS A 233 -5.78 4.97 9.68
C HIS A 233 -6.92 5.38 10.62
N GLY A 234 -7.06 4.77 11.79
CA GLY A 234 -8.00 5.21 12.83
C GLY A 234 -7.70 6.63 13.30
N TYR A 235 -6.43 6.94 13.59
CA TYR A 235 -5.97 8.27 14.01
C TYR A 235 -6.24 9.34 12.94
N PHE A 236 -5.83 9.11 11.69
CA PHE A 236 -6.00 10.11 10.63
C PHE A 236 -7.46 10.30 10.19
N ASN A 237 -8.34 9.31 10.41
CA ASN A 237 -9.79 9.44 10.19
C ASN A 237 -10.56 9.99 11.42
N GLY A 238 -9.90 10.31 12.53
CA GLY A 238 -10.58 10.78 13.75
C GLY A 238 -11.36 9.69 14.50
N ILE A 239 -11.01 8.41 14.37
CA ILE A 239 -11.70 7.27 15.00
C ILE A 239 -10.79 6.63 16.05
N GLY A 240 -10.95 7.07 17.30
CA GLY A 240 -10.08 6.66 18.42
C GLY A 240 -10.35 5.24 18.97
N ALA A 241 -11.48 4.61 18.65
CA ALA A 241 -11.79 3.22 18.99
C ALA A 241 -12.85 2.58 18.08
N ASN A 242 -12.78 1.26 17.96
CA ASN A 242 -13.83 0.42 17.37
C ASN A 242 -14.57 -0.35 18.47
N GLY A 243 -15.78 -0.85 18.20
CA GLY A 243 -16.50 -1.66 19.19
C GLY A 243 -17.81 -2.26 18.69
N PHE A 244 -18.58 -2.82 19.63
CA PHE A 244 -19.91 -3.33 19.37
C PHE A 244 -20.81 -3.16 20.60
N PHE A 245 -22.12 -2.96 20.36
CA PHE A 245 -23.11 -2.93 21.42
C PHE A 245 -23.38 -4.35 21.96
N LEU A 246 -23.53 -4.46 23.29
CA LEU A 246 -23.84 -5.71 23.99
C LEU A 246 -25.36 -5.97 24.14
N GLY A 247 -26.20 -5.16 23.52
CA GLY A 247 -27.66 -5.23 23.52
C GLY A 247 -28.22 -4.08 22.68
N THR A 248 -29.54 -4.00 22.54
CA THR A 248 -30.17 -2.92 21.78
C THR A 248 -29.93 -1.56 22.45
N PRO A 249 -29.39 -0.56 21.73
CA PRO A 249 -29.21 0.78 22.26
C PRO A 249 -30.56 1.51 22.36
N LYS A 250 -30.64 2.50 23.24
CA LYS A 250 -31.82 3.35 23.43
C LYS A 250 -31.58 4.72 22.79
N GLY A 251 -32.60 5.26 22.12
CA GLY A 251 -32.61 6.66 21.71
C GLY A 251 -32.60 7.57 22.94
N THR A 252 -31.86 8.67 22.86
CA THR A 252 -31.72 9.67 23.92
C THR A 252 -31.67 11.07 23.32
N ALA A 253 -32.38 12.03 23.91
CA ALA A 253 -32.21 13.43 23.54
C ALA A 253 -30.76 13.87 23.82
N VAL A 254 -30.14 14.54 22.84
CA VAL A 254 -28.80 15.11 22.93
C VAL A 254 -28.85 16.57 22.49
N PRO A 255 -27.97 17.45 23.01
CA PRO A 255 -27.91 18.83 22.55
C PRO A 255 -27.61 18.88 21.05
N PRO A 256 -28.01 19.96 20.33
CA PRO A 256 -27.57 20.20 18.96
C PRO A 256 -26.03 20.30 18.90
N PRO A 257 -25.40 20.09 17.74
CA PRO A 257 -23.97 20.32 17.60
C PRO A 257 -23.62 21.81 17.73
N ASP A 258 -22.49 22.07 18.39
CA ASP A 258 -21.88 23.37 18.47
C ASP A 258 -21.14 23.72 17.18
N GLY A 259 -21.32 24.95 16.71
CA GLY A 259 -20.68 25.46 15.50
C GLY A 259 -21.40 25.14 14.18
N ILE A 260 -21.24 26.06 13.22
CA ILE A 260 -21.90 26.00 11.89
C ILE A 260 -21.40 24.80 11.08
N ALA A 261 -20.09 24.50 11.15
CA ALA A 261 -19.48 23.39 10.40
C ALA A 261 -20.04 22.01 10.81
N ALA A 262 -20.26 21.79 12.11
CA ALA A 262 -20.83 20.53 12.60
C ALA A 262 -22.32 20.38 12.23
N ARG A 263 -23.09 21.48 12.25
CA ARG A 263 -24.48 21.50 11.73
C ARG A 263 -24.53 21.18 10.25
N LEU A 264 -23.65 21.78 9.45
CA LEU A 264 -23.54 21.52 8.02
C LEU A 264 -23.16 20.06 7.75
N HIS A 265 -22.20 19.49 8.50
CA HIS A 265 -21.81 18.09 8.37
C HIS A 265 -22.96 17.11 8.70
N LEU A 266 -23.77 17.38 9.73
CA LEU A 266 -24.96 16.56 10.01
C LEU A 266 -26.03 16.72 8.92
N TRP A 267 -26.25 17.93 8.40
CA TRP A 267 -27.20 18.15 7.30
C TRP A 267 -26.78 17.42 6.02
N ILE A 268 -25.48 17.45 5.66
CA ILE A 268 -24.92 16.65 4.56
C ILE A 268 -25.11 15.15 4.81
N GLY A 269 -24.91 14.70 6.06
CA GLY A 269 -25.14 13.31 6.45
C GLY A 269 -26.60 12.89 6.27
N ALA A 270 -27.55 13.68 6.78
CA ALA A 270 -28.98 13.44 6.65
C ALA A 270 -29.42 13.46 5.17
N LEU A 271 -28.93 14.42 4.37
CA LEU A 271 -29.15 14.44 2.92
C LEU A 271 -28.65 13.16 2.26
N ARG A 272 -27.41 12.73 2.55
CA ARG A 272 -26.85 11.47 2.03
C ARG A 272 -27.69 10.26 2.40
N GLN A 273 -28.21 10.22 3.62
CA GLN A 273 -29.04 9.12 4.11
C GLN A 273 -30.37 9.06 3.35
N GLY A 274 -31.09 10.18 3.23
CA GLY A 274 -32.34 10.24 2.46
C GLY A 274 -32.15 9.90 0.97
N ILE A 275 -31.04 10.33 0.35
CA ILE A 275 -30.68 9.92 -1.02
C ILE A 275 -30.43 8.40 -1.09
N THR A 276 -29.78 7.82 -0.09
CA THR A 276 -29.53 6.37 -0.04
C THR A 276 -30.83 5.57 0.12
N GLU A 277 -31.75 6.05 0.95
CA GLU A 277 -33.06 5.43 1.18
C GLU A 277 -33.97 5.52 -0.07
N SER A 278 -33.96 6.64 -0.81
CA SER A 278 -34.63 6.75 -2.12
C SER A 278 -34.04 5.78 -3.15
N ILE A 279 -32.70 5.64 -3.21
CA ILE A 279 -32.04 4.69 -4.13
C ILE A 279 -32.44 3.25 -3.80
N ILE A 280 -32.40 2.86 -2.52
CA ILE A 280 -32.72 1.49 -2.07
C ILE A 280 -34.21 1.17 -2.22
N SER A 281 -35.11 2.15 -2.06
CA SER A 281 -36.54 1.94 -2.31
C SER A 281 -36.89 1.90 -3.80
N SER A 282 -36.08 2.52 -4.66
CA SER A 282 -36.26 2.51 -6.13
C SER A 282 -35.59 1.31 -6.83
N LEU A 283 -34.59 0.69 -6.23
CA LEU A 283 -33.81 -0.43 -6.80
C LEU A 283 -33.68 -1.58 -5.80
N GLU A 284 -34.44 -2.65 -6.05
CA GLU A 284 -34.45 -3.82 -5.17
C GLU A 284 -33.10 -4.57 -5.15
N GLY A 285 -32.76 -5.09 -3.97
CA GLY A 285 -31.60 -5.95 -3.75
C GLY A 285 -30.25 -5.25 -3.96
N GLU A 286 -29.26 -6.04 -4.36
CA GLU A 286 -27.85 -5.60 -4.43
C GLU A 286 -27.59 -4.50 -5.49
N GLN A 287 -28.49 -4.33 -6.46
CA GLN A 287 -28.37 -3.24 -7.44
C GLN A 287 -28.49 -1.87 -6.76
N GLY A 288 -29.44 -1.72 -5.82
CA GLY A 288 -29.61 -0.52 -5.00
C GLY A 288 -28.40 -0.25 -4.10
N ALA A 289 -27.82 -1.28 -3.48
CA ALA A 289 -26.61 -1.16 -2.66
C ALA A 289 -25.39 -0.67 -3.49
N ILE A 290 -25.20 -1.19 -4.70
CA ILE A 290 -24.12 -0.72 -5.60
C ILE A 290 -24.41 0.70 -6.11
N ALA A 291 -25.67 1.04 -6.39
CA ALA A 291 -26.05 2.40 -6.79
C ALA A 291 -25.81 3.42 -5.66
N ALA A 292 -26.14 3.08 -4.42
CA ALA A 292 -25.79 3.86 -3.23
C ALA A 292 -24.27 4.00 -3.08
N ALA A 293 -23.50 2.92 -3.23
CA ALA A 293 -22.04 2.96 -3.18
C ALA A 293 -21.43 3.94 -4.20
N LEU A 294 -22.02 4.05 -5.39
CA LEU A 294 -21.59 4.96 -6.46
C LEU A 294 -22.03 6.41 -6.25
N ILE A 295 -23.22 6.66 -5.69
CA ILE A 295 -23.79 8.00 -5.53
C ILE A 295 -23.44 8.61 -4.15
N THR A 296 -23.68 7.87 -3.08
CA THR A 296 -23.56 8.36 -1.69
C THR A 296 -22.30 7.84 -0.98
N GLY A 297 -21.62 6.84 -1.55
CA GLY A 297 -20.39 6.25 -1.01
C GLY A 297 -20.62 5.15 0.03
N GLN A 298 -21.87 4.84 0.39
CA GLN A 298 -22.21 3.78 1.33
C GLN A 298 -22.09 2.40 0.64
N ARG A 299 -21.16 1.55 1.08
CA ARG A 299 -20.90 0.23 0.45
C ARG A 299 -21.57 -0.95 1.15
N GLU A 300 -22.21 -0.71 2.28
CA GLU A 300 -22.82 -1.77 3.07
C GLU A 300 -24.09 -2.30 2.36
N GLY A 301 -24.31 -3.62 2.39
CA GLY A 301 -25.36 -4.29 1.62
C GLY A 301 -24.88 -5.03 0.36
N ILE A 302 -23.63 -4.81 -0.08
CA ILE A 302 -23.00 -5.59 -1.15
C ILE A 302 -22.50 -6.93 -0.58
N SER A 303 -22.82 -8.03 -1.26
CA SER A 303 -22.47 -9.40 -0.86
C SER A 303 -20.97 -9.68 -0.99
N GLU A 304 -20.47 -10.60 -0.16
CA GLU A 304 -19.07 -11.04 -0.23
C GLU A 304 -18.75 -11.72 -1.57
N GLU A 305 -19.72 -12.43 -2.17
CA GLU A 305 -19.57 -13.07 -3.49
C GLU A 305 -19.37 -12.02 -4.60
N THR A 306 -20.20 -10.98 -4.65
CA THR A 306 -20.03 -9.89 -5.62
C THR A 306 -18.74 -9.10 -5.37
N ASN A 307 -18.37 -8.84 -4.12
CA ASN A 307 -17.09 -8.21 -3.77
C ASN A 307 -15.89 -9.03 -4.26
N GLU A 308 -15.93 -10.35 -4.07
CA GLU A 308 -14.87 -11.26 -4.52
C GLU A 308 -14.84 -11.39 -6.06
N ALA A 309 -15.99 -11.52 -6.73
CA ALA A 309 -16.05 -11.51 -8.19
C ALA A 309 -15.50 -10.21 -8.79
N LEU A 310 -15.80 -9.05 -8.19
CA LEU A 310 -15.22 -7.76 -8.56
C LEU A 310 -13.72 -7.69 -8.25
N ARG A 311 -13.23 -8.32 -7.17
CA ARG A 311 -11.80 -8.41 -6.84
C ARG A 311 -11.03 -9.23 -7.88
N MET A 312 -11.54 -10.41 -8.23
CA MET A 312 -10.93 -11.34 -9.18
C MET A 312 -10.97 -10.80 -10.63
N SER A 313 -12.07 -10.16 -11.03
CA SER A 313 -12.19 -9.51 -12.35
C SER A 313 -11.48 -8.14 -12.45
N GLY A 314 -10.77 -7.70 -11.41
CA GLY A 314 -10.07 -6.40 -11.38
C GLY A 314 -10.97 -5.16 -11.30
N LEU A 315 -12.28 -5.36 -11.13
CA LEU A 315 -13.35 -4.35 -11.13
C LEU A 315 -13.66 -3.77 -9.74
N ALA A 316 -13.07 -4.27 -8.66
CA ALA A 316 -13.32 -3.80 -7.28
C ALA A 316 -13.14 -2.29 -7.07
N HIS A 317 -12.33 -1.63 -7.91
CA HIS A 317 -12.13 -0.18 -7.87
C HIS A 317 -13.38 0.63 -8.28
N ILE A 318 -14.39 0.01 -8.90
CA ILE A 318 -15.66 0.64 -9.31
C ILE A 318 -16.58 0.86 -8.11
N LEU A 319 -16.53 0.02 -7.08
CA LEU A 319 -17.26 0.25 -5.81
C LEU A 319 -16.70 1.46 -5.03
N SER A 320 -15.55 1.98 -5.45
CA SER A 320 -15.00 3.23 -4.96
C SER A 320 -15.30 4.34 -5.96
N ILE A 321 -15.61 5.54 -5.46
CA ILE A 321 -15.76 6.72 -6.31
C ILE A 321 -14.40 7.03 -6.94
N SER A 322 -14.32 6.74 -8.24
CA SER A 322 -13.08 6.73 -8.99
C SER A 322 -12.81 8.07 -9.66
N GLY A 323 -11.57 8.26 -10.14
CA GLY A 323 -11.21 9.41 -10.96
C GLY A 323 -12.07 9.53 -12.22
N LEU A 324 -12.50 8.39 -12.78
CA LEU A 324 -13.42 8.35 -13.92
C LEU A 324 -14.82 8.83 -13.53
N HIS A 325 -15.37 8.40 -12.40
CA HIS A 325 -16.71 8.81 -11.95
C HIS A 325 -16.75 10.33 -11.72
N MET A 326 -15.75 10.88 -11.03
CA MET A 326 -15.64 12.32 -10.78
C MET A 326 -15.47 13.11 -12.09
N ALA A 327 -14.64 12.62 -13.03
CA ALA A 327 -14.43 13.26 -14.33
C ALA A 327 -15.66 13.18 -15.26
N LEU A 328 -16.40 12.07 -15.25
CA LEU A 328 -17.66 11.91 -15.98
C LEU A 328 -18.74 12.83 -15.40
N ALA A 329 -18.89 12.90 -14.08
CA ALA A 329 -19.85 13.78 -13.42
C ALA A 329 -19.56 15.26 -13.73
N GLY A 330 -18.31 15.71 -13.51
CA GLY A 330 -17.91 17.08 -13.85
C GLY A 330 -18.01 17.38 -15.35
N GLY A 331 -17.67 16.41 -16.21
CA GLY A 331 -17.80 16.51 -17.67
C GLY A 331 -19.25 16.62 -18.14
N LEU A 332 -20.17 15.89 -17.52
CA LEU A 332 -21.60 15.94 -17.81
C LEU A 332 -22.22 17.26 -17.31
N VAL A 333 -21.89 17.71 -16.09
CA VAL A 333 -22.29 19.06 -15.62
C VAL A 333 -21.78 20.14 -16.56
N MET A 334 -20.51 20.04 -17.02
CA MET A 334 -19.97 20.97 -18.01
C MET A 334 -20.73 20.91 -19.34
N LEU A 335 -21.13 19.72 -19.81
CA LEU A 335 -21.89 19.53 -21.04
C LEU A 335 -23.30 20.13 -20.94
N VAL A 336 -24.03 19.80 -19.87
CA VAL A 336 -25.40 20.29 -19.61
C VAL A 336 -25.41 21.80 -19.48
N VAL A 337 -24.51 22.39 -18.69
CA VAL A 337 -24.42 23.85 -18.53
C VAL A 337 -24.07 24.53 -19.87
N ARG A 338 -23.22 23.92 -20.70
CA ARG A 338 -22.94 24.43 -22.06
C ARG A 338 -24.16 24.34 -22.99
N ALA A 339 -24.91 23.25 -22.93
CA ALA A 339 -26.12 23.08 -23.73
C ALA A 339 -27.20 24.09 -23.33
N LEU A 340 -27.44 24.27 -22.02
CA LEU A 340 -28.38 25.25 -21.49
C LEU A 340 -27.98 26.69 -21.87
N ILE A 341 -26.69 27.06 -21.78
CA ILE A 341 -26.24 28.39 -22.22
C ILE A 341 -26.35 28.55 -23.75
N ALA A 342 -26.19 27.48 -24.53
CA ALA A 342 -26.35 27.52 -25.99
C ALA A 342 -27.80 27.79 -26.44
N LEU A 343 -28.80 27.55 -25.58
CA LEU A 343 -30.20 27.98 -25.82
C LEU A 343 -30.38 29.51 -25.77
N PHE A 344 -29.36 30.26 -25.30
CA PHE A 344 -29.36 31.73 -25.23
C PHE A 344 -28.22 32.34 -26.08
N PRO A 345 -28.32 32.38 -27.42
CA PRO A 345 -27.23 32.79 -28.31
C PRO A 345 -26.64 34.16 -28.00
N ALA A 346 -27.47 35.13 -27.58
CA ALA A 346 -27.03 36.49 -27.24
C ALA A 346 -26.03 36.53 -26.07
N PHE A 347 -26.16 35.62 -25.10
CA PHE A 347 -25.19 35.47 -24.01
C PHE A 347 -23.98 34.63 -24.45
N ALA A 348 -24.24 33.52 -25.16
CA ALA A 348 -23.21 32.59 -25.60
C ALA A 348 -22.14 33.21 -26.52
N MET A 349 -22.50 34.22 -27.34
CA MET A 349 -21.56 34.95 -28.19
C MET A 349 -20.74 36.02 -27.46
N ARG A 350 -21.24 36.54 -26.32
CA ARG A 350 -20.61 37.66 -25.58
C ARG A 350 -19.72 37.20 -24.43
N HIS A 351 -19.94 35.98 -23.92
CA HIS A 351 -19.31 35.47 -22.71
C HIS A 351 -18.54 34.16 -22.96
N PRO A 352 -17.41 33.92 -22.29
CA PRO A 352 -16.63 32.70 -22.44
C PRO A 352 -17.34 31.49 -21.78
N VAL A 353 -18.35 30.94 -22.45
CA VAL A 353 -19.23 29.82 -21.98
C VAL A 353 -18.43 28.68 -21.36
N LYS A 354 -17.28 28.33 -21.95
CA LYS A 354 -16.37 27.28 -21.44
C LYS A 354 -15.92 27.52 -19.99
N LYS A 355 -15.70 28.78 -19.59
CA LYS A 355 -15.24 29.14 -18.23
C LYS A 355 -16.35 29.02 -17.20
N TYR A 356 -17.54 29.52 -17.53
CA TYR A 356 -18.73 29.37 -16.67
C TYR A 356 -19.09 27.89 -16.47
N ALA A 357 -19.07 27.10 -17.55
CA ALA A 357 -19.30 25.66 -17.46
C ALA A 357 -18.22 24.92 -16.67
N ALA A 358 -16.94 25.33 -16.76
CA ALA A 358 -15.88 24.77 -15.93
C ALA A 358 -16.03 25.15 -14.44
N GLY A 359 -16.47 26.38 -14.13
CA GLY A 359 -16.81 26.80 -12.77
C GLY A 359 -18.01 26.05 -12.20
N ALA A 360 -19.07 25.87 -12.98
CA ALA A 360 -20.24 25.08 -12.60
C ALA A 360 -19.88 23.59 -12.39
N ALA A 361 -19.05 23.01 -13.26
CA ALA A 361 -18.51 21.67 -13.07
C ALA A 361 -17.66 21.55 -11.80
N LEU A 362 -16.84 22.56 -11.48
CA LEU A 362 -16.05 22.58 -10.25
C LEU A 362 -16.93 22.59 -9.00
N LEU A 363 -17.99 23.41 -8.99
CA LEU A 363 -18.98 23.46 -7.92
C LEU A 363 -19.78 22.14 -7.81
N GLY A 364 -20.23 21.57 -8.93
CA GLY A 364 -20.95 20.30 -8.97
C GLY A 364 -20.10 19.12 -8.50
N SER A 365 -18.82 19.05 -8.91
CA SER A 365 -17.88 18.04 -8.42
C SER A 365 -17.49 18.24 -6.95
N ALA A 366 -17.44 19.49 -6.46
CA ALA A 366 -17.23 19.77 -5.03
C ALA A 366 -18.44 19.35 -4.18
N PHE A 367 -19.66 19.61 -4.67
CA PHE A 367 -20.90 19.13 -4.06
C PHE A 367 -20.93 17.59 -4.04
N TYR A 368 -20.63 16.92 -5.16
CA TYR A 368 -20.57 15.46 -5.22
C TYR A 368 -19.52 14.88 -4.27
N LEU A 369 -18.33 15.48 -4.16
CA LEU A 369 -17.32 15.06 -3.16
C LEU A 369 -17.87 15.10 -1.73
N VAL A 370 -18.53 16.19 -1.36
CA VAL A 370 -19.10 16.38 -0.02
C VAL A 370 -20.28 15.43 0.22
N LEU A 371 -21.15 15.29 -0.78
CA LEU A 371 -22.29 14.39 -0.75
C LEU A 371 -21.85 12.94 -0.58
N SER A 372 -20.74 12.52 -1.20
CA SER A 372 -20.27 11.14 -1.21
C SER A 372 -19.43 10.70 0.00
N GLY A 373 -19.51 11.43 1.12
CA GLY A 373 -18.72 11.14 2.32
C GLY A 373 -17.35 11.81 2.38
N ALA A 374 -16.95 12.53 1.33
CA ALA A 374 -15.57 12.95 1.12
C ALA A 374 -14.59 11.78 1.34
N ASP A 375 -14.95 10.58 0.87
CA ASP A 375 -14.03 9.44 0.91
C ASP A 375 -12.71 9.80 0.23
N ILE A 376 -11.65 9.23 0.75
CA ILE A 376 -10.27 9.50 0.39
C ILE A 376 -10.04 9.32 -1.13
N ALA A 377 -10.74 8.35 -1.76
CA ALA A 377 -10.72 8.17 -3.21
C ALA A 377 -11.38 9.31 -3.98
N ALA A 378 -12.51 9.81 -3.49
CA ALA A 378 -13.19 10.96 -4.07
C ALA A 378 -12.36 12.25 -3.92
N GLN A 379 -11.72 12.48 -2.76
CA GLN A 379 -10.93 13.69 -2.48
C GLN A 379 -9.78 13.90 -3.48
N ARG A 380 -9.01 12.84 -3.77
CA ARG A 380 -7.90 12.93 -4.75
C ARG A 380 -8.42 13.12 -6.17
N SER A 381 -9.48 12.38 -6.52
CA SER A 381 -10.15 12.49 -7.82
C SER A 381 -10.65 13.91 -8.07
N PHE A 382 -11.30 14.51 -7.07
CA PHE A 382 -11.71 15.91 -7.08
C PHE A 382 -10.51 16.86 -7.17
N THR A 383 -9.44 16.65 -6.42
CA THR A 383 -8.25 17.52 -6.45
C THR A 383 -7.60 17.54 -7.84
N MET A 384 -7.47 16.38 -8.49
CA MET A 384 -6.99 16.31 -9.88
C MET A 384 -7.94 17.04 -10.84
N LEU A 385 -9.24 16.77 -10.77
CA LEU A 385 -10.24 17.41 -11.64
C LEU A 385 -10.29 18.93 -11.42
N ALA A 386 -10.22 19.39 -10.17
CA ALA A 386 -10.24 20.80 -9.80
C ALA A 386 -9.05 21.54 -10.41
N VAL A 387 -7.84 21.00 -10.32
CA VAL A 387 -6.66 21.57 -10.98
C VAL A 387 -6.84 21.61 -12.51
N MET A 388 -7.45 20.59 -13.12
CA MET A 388 -7.76 20.60 -14.56
C MET A 388 -8.82 21.64 -14.94
N LEU A 389 -9.89 21.79 -14.17
CA LEU A 389 -10.97 22.77 -14.40
C LEU A 389 -10.48 24.21 -14.18
N ILE A 390 -9.69 24.46 -13.13
CA ILE A 390 -9.04 25.75 -12.90
C ILE A 390 -8.09 26.08 -14.05
N ALA A 391 -7.30 25.11 -14.54
CA ALA A 391 -6.48 25.30 -15.73
C ALA A 391 -7.32 25.66 -16.98
N VAL A 392 -8.52 25.06 -17.16
CA VAL A 392 -9.46 25.46 -18.21
C VAL A 392 -9.95 26.91 -18.04
N MET A 393 -10.25 27.35 -16.82
CA MET A 393 -10.69 28.73 -16.53
C MET A 393 -9.58 29.76 -16.80
N MET A 394 -8.32 29.37 -16.57
CA MET A 394 -7.10 30.15 -16.83
C MET A 394 -6.59 30.05 -18.29
N ASP A 395 -7.37 29.45 -19.20
CA ASP A 395 -6.99 29.19 -20.61
C ASP A 395 -5.66 28.43 -20.79
N ARG A 396 -5.32 27.59 -19.82
CA ARG A 396 -4.16 26.68 -19.87
C ARG A 396 -4.57 25.28 -20.34
N ALA A 397 -3.61 24.52 -20.85
CA ALA A 397 -3.81 23.11 -21.19
C ALA A 397 -4.14 22.32 -19.91
N ALA A 398 -5.30 21.67 -19.87
CA ALA A 398 -5.82 20.98 -18.68
C ALA A 398 -5.06 19.68 -18.38
N ILE A 399 -4.80 18.87 -19.40
CA ILE A 399 -4.17 17.54 -19.27
C ILE A 399 -2.66 17.69 -19.54
N THR A 400 -1.88 17.89 -18.49
CA THR A 400 -0.40 17.98 -18.57
C THR A 400 0.27 17.39 -17.33
N MET A 401 1.51 16.90 -17.48
CA MET A 401 2.33 16.47 -16.33
C MET A 401 2.57 17.59 -15.32
N ARG A 402 2.62 18.85 -15.77
CA ARG A 402 2.78 20.01 -14.87
C ARG A 402 1.55 20.18 -13.96
N ASN A 403 0.34 20.02 -14.49
CA ASN A 403 -0.88 20.08 -13.70
C ASN A 403 -0.98 18.90 -12.73
N LEU A 404 -0.56 17.70 -13.16
CA LEU A 404 -0.47 16.54 -12.26
C LEU A 404 0.52 16.78 -11.11
N ALA A 405 1.68 17.38 -11.38
CA ALA A 405 2.65 17.75 -10.36
C ALA A 405 2.11 18.82 -9.38
N VAL A 406 1.31 19.78 -9.86
CA VAL A 406 0.59 20.74 -8.99
C VAL A 406 -0.45 20.03 -8.11
N ALA A 407 -1.26 19.13 -8.69
CA ALA A 407 -2.23 18.34 -7.92
C ALA A 407 -1.55 17.47 -6.85
N ALA A 408 -0.39 16.89 -7.16
CA ALA A 408 0.42 16.14 -6.19
C ALA A 408 0.91 17.03 -5.04
N LEU A 409 1.45 18.22 -5.34
CA LEU A 409 1.88 19.18 -4.29
C LEU A 409 0.73 19.61 -3.38
N ILE A 410 -0.46 19.87 -3.95
CA ILE A 410 -1.67 20.20 -3.18
C ILE A 410 -2.07 19.03 -2.28
N ALA A 411 -2.09 17.80 -2.80
CA ALA A 411 -2.41 16.62 -2.00
C ALA A 411 -1.39 16.38 -0.86
N ILE A 412 -0.09 16.53 -1.11
CA ILE A 412 0.99 16.43 -0.09
C ILE A 412 0.86 17.53 0.98
N MET A 413 0.33 18.70 0.62
CA MET A 413 0.12 19.81 1.56
C MET A 413 -1.13 19.61 2.43
N LEU A 414 -2.21 19.08 1.86
CA LEU A 414 -3.50 18.95 2.55
C LEU A 414 -3.64 17.64 3.35
N VAL A 415 -3.12 16.53 2.82
CA VAL A 415 -3.34 15.17 3.33
C VAL A 415 -2.07 14.30 3.14
N PRO A 416 -0.93 14.66 3.75
CA PRO A 416 0.35 13.97 3.52
C PRO A 416 0.36 12.49 3.95
N HIS A 417 -0.47 12.08 4.90
CA HIS A 417 -0.54 10.69 5.36
C HIS A 417 -0.98 9.72 4.26
N GLU A 418 -1.74 10.21 3.27
CA GLU A 418 -2.23 9.42 2.14
C GLU A 418 -1.14 8.93 1.17
N LEU A 419 0.06 9.49 1.23
CA LEU A 419 1.19 9.03 0.41
C LEU A 419 1.56 7.56 0.66
N LEU A 420 1.28 7.04 1.85
CA LEU A 420 1.50 5.65 2.23
C LEU A 420 0.36 4.73 1.75
N GLY A 421 -0.82 5.29 1.49
CA GLY A 421 -2.02 4.53 1.13
C GLY A 421 -1.98 4.01 -0.31
N PRO A 422 -2.51 2.79 -0.57
CA PRO A 422 -2.57 2.22 -1.93
C PRO A 422 -3.27 3.17 -2.91
N SER A 423 -4.32 3.82 -2.43
CA SER A 423 -5.27 4.55 -3.24
C SER A 423 -4.69 5.87 -3.80
N PHE A 424 -3.73 6.50 -3.12
CA PHE A 424 -2.95 7.62 -3.68
C PHE A 424 -2.03 7.12 -4.78
N GLN A 425 -1.25 6.09 -4.45
CA GLN A 425 -0.18 5.57 -5.28
C GLN A 425 -0.73 5.06 -6.62
N MET A 426 -1.77 4.22 -6.59
CA MET A 426 -2.44 3.69 -7.79
C MET A 426 -3.07 4.78 -8.67
N SER A 427 -3.66 5.82 -8.06
CA SER A 427 -4.34 6.89 -8.80
C SER A 427 -3.34 7.80 -9.51
N PHE A 428 -2.33 8.31 -8.80
CA PHE A 428 -1.32 9.17 -9.40
C PHE A 428 -0.44 8.41 -10.40
N SER A 429 -0.15 7.12 -10.18
CA SER A 429 0.61 6.31 -11.13
C SER A 429 -0.15 6.08 -12.43
N ALA A 430 -1.43 5.69 -12.36
CA ALA A 430 -2.28 5.51 -13.54
C ALA A 430 -2.46 6.82 -14.34
N THR A 431 -2.73 7.94 -13.67
CA THR A 431 -2.88 9.23 -14.35
C THR A 431 -1.55 9.71 -14.98
N ALA A 432 -0.42 9.52 -14.29
CA ALA A 432 0.90 9.81 -14.87
C ALA A 432 1.18 8.94 -16.10
N ALA A 433 0.87 7.64 -16.04
CA ALA A 433 1.05 6.70 -17.15
C ALA A 433 0.24 7.11 -18.38
N LEU A 434 -1.03 7.44 -18.20
CA LEU A 434 -1.92 7.86 -19.28
C LEU A 434 -1.46 9.18 -19.91
N ILE A 435 -1.05 10.17 -19.11
CA ILE A 435 -0.53 11.45 -19.62
C ILE A 435 0.80 11.25 -20.36
N ALA A 436 1.71 10.44 -19.83
CA ALA A 436 2.98 10.09 -20.47
C ALA A 436 2.75 9.40 -21.82
N ALA A 437 1.90 8.37 -21.85
CA ALA A 437 1.59 7.63 -23.06
C ALA A 437 0.86 8.47 -24.11
N PHE A 438 -0.07 9.34 -23.70
CA PHE A 438 -0.75 10.26 -24.61
C PHE A 438 0.22 11.28 -25.24
N ALA A 439 1.12 11.86 -24.44
CA ALA A 439 2.16 12.77 -24.94
C ALA A 439 3.13 12.05 -25.91
N TRP A 440 3.52 10.82 -25.57
CA TRP A 440 4.38 10.00 -26.41
C TRP A 440 3.70 9.57 -27.73
N TRP A 441 2.42 9.18 -27.69
CA TRP A 441 1.61 8.81 -28.87
C TRP A 441 1.39 9.98 -29.83
N THR A 442 0.98 11.14 -29.29
CA THR A 442 0.77 12.37 -30.08
C THR A 442 2.09 12.85 -30.71
N GLY A 443 3.21 12.76 -29.99
CA GLY A 443 4.55 13.01 -30.52
C GLY A 443 4.91 12.11 -31.71
N ARG A 444 4.69 10.78 -31.63
CA ARG A 444 4.90 9.87 -32.78
C ARG A 444 3.96 10.19 -33.95
N LYS A 445 2.71 10.60 -33.71
CA LYS A 445 1.77 10.97 -34.79
C LYS A 445 2.25 12.21 -35.54
N ARG A 446 2.65 13.26 -34.81
CA ARG A 446 3.23 14.49 -35.37
C ARG A 446 4.50 14.19 -36.19
N SER A 447 5.45 13.45 -35.60
CA SER A 447 6.71 13.09 -36.28
C SER A 447 6.53 12.17 -37.50
N ARG A 448 5.43 11.41 -37.63
CA ARG A 448 5.11 10.68 -38.87
C ARG A 448 4.51 11.59 -39.93
N TYR A 449 3.63 12.51 -39.55
CA TYR A 449 3.06 13.51 -40.44
C TYR A 449 4.15 14.43 -41.03
N GLU A 450 5.05 14.94 -40.18
CA GLU A 450 6.23 15.75 -40.58
C GLU A 450 7.23 14.98 -41.48
N ARG A 451 7.19 13.63 -41.48
CA ARG A 451 8.02 12.77 -42.35
C ARG A 451 7.31 12.30 -43.61
N GLY A 452 6.14 12.87 -43.97
CA GLY A 452 5.36 12.46 -45.14
C GLY A 452 4.74 11.05 -45.04
N LEU A 453 5.01 10.30 -43.96
CA LEU A 453 4.45 9.00 -43.63
C LEU A 453 3.03 9.14 -43.06
N ALA A 454 2.20 9.93 -43.74
CA ALA A 454 0.79 10.03 -43.45
C ALA A 454 0.16 8.65 -43.65
N PRO A 455 -0.62 8.13 -42.67
CA PRO A 455 -1.52 7.03 -42.97
C PRO A 455 -2.46 7.53 -44.07
N ALA A 456 -2.52 6.82 -45.20
CA ALA A 456 -3.58 7.02 -46.18
C ALA A 456 -4.92 7.09 -45.43
N SER A 457 -5.81 7.98 -45.86
CA SER A 457 -7.08 8.23 -45.22
C SER A 457 -8.01 7.03 -45.35
N VAL A 458 -7.77 5.99 -44.53
CA VAL A 458 -8.73 4.92 -44.31
C VAL A 458 -9.92 5.59 -43.66
N ALA A 459 -10.93 5.87 -44.48
CA ALA A 459 -12.28 6.22 -44.09
C ALA A 459 -12.87 5.02 -43.36
N LYS A 460 -12.39 4.81 -42.13
CA LYS A 460 -12.89 3.81 -41.20
C LYS A 460 -14.35 4.16 -40.95
N GLY A 461 -15.25 3.42 -41.60
CA GLY A 461 -16.68 3.43 -41.33
C GLY A 461 -16.98 3.09 -39.88
N PHE A 462 -18.25 2.99 -39.52
CA PHE A 462 -18.68 2.78 -38.12
C PHE A 462 -17.89 1.68 -37.40
N VAL A 463 -17.74 0.50 -38.03
CA VAL A 463 -16.93 -0.64 -37.54
C VAL A 463 -15.48 -0.23 -37.23
N GLY A 464 -14.83 0.51 -38.12
CA GLY A 464 -13.46 0.93 -37.94
C GLY A 464 -13.29 2.00 -36.85
N LYS A 465 -14.30 2.86 -36.62
CA LYS A 465 -14.35 3.78 -35.47
C LYS A 465 -14.49 3.01 -34.15
N VAL A 466 -15.43 2.07 -34.08
CA VAL A 466 -15.64 1.18 -32.93
C VAL A 466 -14.36 0.39 -32.61
N ALA A 467 -13.73 -0.24 -33.60
CA ALA A 467 -12.47 -0.96 -33.42
C ALA A 467 -11.32 -0.06 -32.92
N THR A 468 -11.24 1.20 -33.36
CA THR A 468 -10.24 2.14 -32.82
C THR A 468 -10.56 2.63 -31.40
N SER A 469 -11.84 2.76 -31.03
CA SER A 469 -12.24 3.06 -29.66
C SER A 469 -11.93 1.90 -28.72
N ILE A 470 -12.28 0.66 -29.10
CA ILE A 470 -11.95 -0.55 -28.31
C ILE A 470 -10.42 -0.67 -28.14
N GLY A 471 -9.65 -0.51 -29.22
CA GLY A 471 -8.19 -0.53 -29.16
C GLY A 471 -7.60 0.58 -28.27
N ALA A 472 -8.23 1.77 -28.23
CA ALA A 472 -7.84 2.84 -27.33
C ALA A 472 -8.16 2.50 -25.87
N THR A 473 -9.36 2.02 -25.56
CA THR A 473 -9.77 1.61 -24.20
C THR A 473 -8.91 0.45 -23.67
N ALA A 474 -8.59 -0.53 -24.52
CA ALA A 474 -7.67 -1.61 -24.17
C ALA A 474 -6.27 -1.06 -23.87
N ALA A 475 -5.72 -0.18 -24.72
CA ALA A 475 -4.42 0.42 -24.49
C ALA A 475 -4.39 1.26 -23.19
N THR A 476 -5.40 2.09 -22.91
CA THR A 476 -5.46 2.86 -21.66
C THR A 476 -5.57 1.95 -20.45
N SER A 477 -6.31 0.85 -20.55
CA SER A 477 -6.46 -0.13 -19.46
C SER A 477 -5.15 -0.89 -19.18
N VAL A 478 -4.38 -1.27 -20.21
CA VAL A 478 -3.03 -1.83 -20.05
C VAL A 478 -2.08 -0.82 -19.40
N ILE A 479 -2.07 0.42 -19.89
CA ILE A 479 -1.15 1.47 -19.41
C ILE A 479 -1.45 1.86 -17.96
N ALA A 480 -2.73 2.05 -17.62
CA ALA A 480 -3.16 2.35 -16.25
C ALA A 480 -2.94 1.13 -15.34
N GLY A 481 -3.39 -0.05 -15.75
CA GLY A 481 -3.32 -1.28 -14.97
C GLY A 481 -1.90 -1.79 -14.69
N THR A 482 -0.95 -1.60 -15.61
CA THR A 482 0.46 -1.92 -15.32
C THR A 482 1.10 -0.92 -14.35
N ALA A 483 0.74 0.36 -14.43
CA ALA A 483 1.27 1.40 -13.53
C ALA A 483 0.63 1.38 -12.12
N SER A 484 -0.65 1.03 -11.99
CA SER A 484 -1.31 0.82 -10.70
C SER A 484 -1.05 -0.58 -10.13
N GLY A 485 -0.88 -1.58 -11.01
CA GLY A 485 -0.65 -2.98 -10.65
C GLY A 485 0.56 -3.21 -9.76
N ILE A 486 1.63 -2.43 -9.93
CA ILE A 486 2.81 -2.43 -9.03
C ILE A 486 2.42 -2.16 -7.57
N PHE A 487 1.47 -1.27 -7.33
CA PHE A 487 1.00 -0.91 -5.99
C PHE A 487 -0.11 -1.85 -5.52
N ALA A 488 -1.00 -2.30 -6.42
CA ALA A 488 -2.02 -3.30 -6.10
C ALA A 488 -1.39 -4.62 -5.63
N LEU A 489 -0.31 -5.04 -6.31
CA LEU A 489 0.55 -6.15 -5.94
C LEU A 489 1.03 -6.05 -4.48
N TYR A 490 1.68 -4.93 -4.11
CA TYR A 490 2.22 -4.73 -2.77
C TYR A 490 1.14 -4.72 -1.68
N HIS A 491 0.04 -3.99 -1.90
CA HIS A 491 -0.96 -3.75 -0.84
C HIS A 491 -2.00 -4.86 -0.71
N PHE A 492 -2.32 -5.60 -1.77
CA PHE A 492 -3.40 -6.59 -1.78
C PHE A 492 -2.92 -8.04 -1.97
N ASN A 493 -1.63 -8.26 -2.25
CA ASN A 493 -1.07 -9.56 -2.68
C ASN A 493 -1.93 -10.27 -3.74
N ASN A 494 -2.50 -9.49 -4.66
CA ASN A 494 -3.41 -9.99 -5.70
C ASN A 494 -3.04 -9.36 -7.04
N THR A 495 -2.78 -10.19 -8.04
CA THR A 495 -2.73 -9.75 -9.43
C THR A 495 -3.99 -10.27 -10.13
N ALA A 496 -4.89 -9.37 -10.52
CA ALA A 496 -6.08 -9.71 -11.31
C ALA A 496 -5.70 -9.73 -12.80
N PRO A 497 -5.29 -10.87 -13.40
CA PRO A 497 -4.55 -10.86 -14.66
C PRO A 497 -5.50 -10.59 -15.84
N LEU A 498 -6.73 -11.09 -15.71
CA LEU A 498 -7.85 -10.79 -16.61
C LEU A 498 -8.57 -9.48 -16.27
N GLY A 499 -8.04 -8.69 -15.33
CA GLY A 499 -8.56 -7.35 -15.00
C GLY A 499 -8.59 -6.40 -16.20
N LEU A 500 -7.74 -6.63 -17.20
CA LEU A 500 -7.83 -5.94 -18.49
C LEU A 500 -9.14 -6.23 -19.23
N LEU A 501 -9.56 -7.50 -19.28
CA LEU A 501 -10.77 -7.95 -19.96
C LEU A 501 -12.01 -7.39 -19.26
N GLY A 502 -12.05 -7.50 -17.92
CA GLY A 502 -13.10 -6.89 -17.11
C GLY A 502 -13.25 -5.40 -17.40
N ASN A 503 -12.14 -4.64 -17.38
CA ASN A 503 -12.16 -3.20 -17.66
C ASN A 503 -12.64 -2.86 -19.07
N VAL A 504 -12.18 -3.57 -20.10
CA VAL A 504 -12.59 -3.30 -21.50
C VAL A 504 -14.09 -3.54 -21.71
N LEU A 505 -14.67 -4.52 -21.01
CA LEU A 505 -16.10 -4.86 -21.09
C LEU A 505 -16.99 -3.96 -20.20
N ALA A 506 -16.58 -3.68 -18.96
CA ALA A 506 -17.39 -2.95 -17.98
C ALA A 506 -17.32 -1.42 -18.12
N LEU A 507 -16.14 -0.84 -18.42
CA LEU A 507 -15.98 0.62 -18.46
C LEU A 507 -16.89 1.34 -19.48
N PRO A 508 -17.19 0.79 -20.68
CA PRO A 508 -18.18 1.39 -21.59
C PRO A 508 -19.58 1.47 -20.96
N VAL A 509 -20.04 0.41 -20.31
CA VAL A 509 -21.35 0.34 -19.63
C VAL A 509 -21.41 1.36 -18.49
N ILE A 510 -20.35 1.47 -17.71
CA ILE A 510 -20.25 2.43 -16.60
C ILE A 510 -20.25 3.87 -17.13
N SER A 511 -19.55 4.12 -18.22
CA SER A 511 -19.37 5.48 -18.78
C SER A 511 -20.60 6.00 -19.54
N VAL A 512 -21.38 5.10 -20.14
CA VAL A 512 -22.55 5.45 -20.99
C VAL A 512 -23.87 5.29 -20.22
N CYS A 513 -24.03 4.22 -19.44
CA CYS A 513 -25.25 3.97 -18.68
C CYS A 513 -25.09 4.44 -17.22
N VAL A 514 -24.25 3.76 -16.43
CA VAL A 514 -24.29 3.89 -14.96
C VAL A 514 -24.04 5.32 -14.49
N MET A 515 -22.93 5.95 -14.89
CA MET A 515 -22.57 7.28 -14.39
C MET A 515 -23.45 8.43 -14.92
N PRO A 516 -23.83 8.49 -16.22
CA PRO A 516 -24.75 9.53 -16.68
C PRO A 516 -26.12 9.44 -16.02
N PHE A 517 -26.67 8.24 -15.86
CA PHE A 517 -27.96 8.07 -15.16
C PHE A 517 -27.87 8.30 -13.65
N ALA A 518 -26.72 8.03 -13.00
CA ALA A 518 -26.48 8.40 -11.60
C ALA A 518 -26.45 9.92 -11.35
N VAL A 519 -25.94 10.71 -12.30
CA VAL A 519 -26.00 12.18 -12.22
C VAL A 519 -27.41 12.68 -12.56
N LEU A 520 -28.08 12.04 -13.52
CA LEU A 520 -29.45 12.41 -13.90
C LEU A 520 -30.45 12.11 -12.78
N SER A 521 -30.31 11.01 -12.03
CA SER A 521 -31.15 10.71 -10.87
C SER A 521 -31.00 11.77 -9.78
N LEU A 522 -29.77 12.17 -9.43
CA LEU A 522 -29.52 13.29 -8.50
C LEU A 522 -30.16 14.61 -8.96
N LEU A 523 -30.22 14.87 -10.27
CA LEU A 523 -30.85 16.08 -10.82
C LEU A 523 -32.39 15.99 -10.88
N MET A 524 -32.95 14.79 -10.98
CA MET A 524 -34.40 14.53 -11.07
C MET A 524 -35.06 14.25 -9.72
N MET A 525 -34.27 13.92 -8.69
CA MET A 525 -34.72 13.66 -7.32
C MET A 525 -35.49 14.82 -6.66
N PRO A 526 -35.18 16.12 -6.88
CA PRO A 526 -36.01 17.21 -6.36
C PRO A 526 -37.42 17.31 -6.97
N PHE A 527 -37.76 16.44 -7.92
CA PHE A 527 -39.04 16.37 -8.62
C PHE A 527 -39.74 15.00 -8.45
N ASP A 528 -39.24 14.13 -7.56
CA ASP A 528 -39.74 12.75 -7.34
C ASP A 528 -39.71 11.86 -8.60
N LEU A 529 -38.78 12.13 -9.52
CA LEU A 529 -38.64 11.47 -10.83
C LEU A 529 -37.34 10.65 -10.96
N GLU A 530 -36.60 10.43 -9.88
CA GLU A 530 -35.33 9.70 -9.87
C GLU A 530 -35.46 8.20 -10.20
N TRP A 531 -36.63 7.60 -9.97
CA TRP A 531 -36.86 6.17 -10.21
C TRP A 531 -36.56 5.76 -11.67
N LEU A 532 -36.87 6.64 -12.63
CA LEU A 532 -36.71 6.39 -14.07
C LEU A 532 -35.21 6.28 -14.47
N PRO A 533 -34.34 7.27 -14.21
CA PRO A 533 -32.91 7.11 -14.44
C PRO A 533 -32.29 6.03 -13.54
N LEU A 534 -32.79 5.78 -12.32
CA LEU A 534 -32.29 4.71 -11.46
C LEU A 534 -32.49 3.32 -12.09
N GLN A 535 -33.61 3.02 -12.75
CA GLN A 535 -33.78 1.74 -13.47
C GLN A 535 -32.76 1.55 -14.62
N MET A 536 -32.43 2.63 -15.34
CA MET A 536 -31.38 2.60 -16.37
C MET A 536 -29.98 2.43 -15.78
N MET A 537 -29.74 2.95 -14.57
CA MET A 537 -28.52 2.71 -13.80
C MET A 537 -28.43 1.26 -13.30
N GLY A 538 -29.53 0.71 -12.76
CA GLY A 538 -29.63 -0.66 -12.23
C GLY A 538 -29.34 -1.73 -13.29
N SER A 539 -29.98 -1.64 -14.45
CA SER A 539 -29.67 -2.52 -15.59
C SER A 539 -28.21 -2.43 -16.05
N GLY A 540 -27.61 -1.23 -16.01
CA GLY A 540 -26.17 -1.06 -16.24
C GLY A 540 -25.29 -1.74 -15.19
N ILE A 541 -25.67 -1.66 -13.91
CA ILE A 541 -25.01 -2.36 -12.80
C ILE A 541 -25.12 -3.88 -12.97
N GLU A 542 -26.28 -4.39 -13.40
CA GLU A 542 -26.49 -5.82 -13.62
C GLU A 542 -25.56 -6.39 -14.69
N VAL A 543 -25.39 -5.69 -15.82
CA VAL A 543 -24.42 -6.05 -16.86
C VAL A 543 -22.98 -6.05 -16.30
N VAL A 544 -22.62 -5.06 -15.47
CA VAL A 544 -21.29 -5.03 -14.81
C VAL A 544 -21.10 -6.21 -13.85
N LYS A 545 -22.12 -6.56 -13.06
CA LYS A 545 -22.12 -7.75 -12.18
C LYS A 545 -22.02 -9.06 -12.94
N TRP A 546 -22.64 -9.15 -14.12
CA TRP A 546 -22.53 -10.32 -15.00
C TRP A 546 -21.10 -10.43 -15.55
N VAL A 547 -20.56 -9.37 -16.16
CA VAL A 547 -19.17 -9.31 -16.63
C VAL A 547 -18.17 -9.66 -15.51
N ALA A 548 -18.39 -9.15 -14.29
CA ALA A 548 -17.52 -9.46 -13.15
C ALA A 548 -17.49 -10.96 -12.81
N ARG A 549 -18.65 -11.63 -12.80
CA ARG A 549 -18.75 -13.07 -12.52
C ARG A 549 -18.15 -13.93 -13.64
N GLU A 550 -18.43 -13.60 -14.91
CA GLU A 550 -17.86 -14.33 -16.05
C GLU A 550 -16.34 -14.17 -16.17
N VAL A 551 -15.79 -12.99 -15.86
CA VAL A 551 -14.33 -12.79 -15.86
C VAL A 551 -13.68 -13.44 -14.64
N ALA A 552 -14.35 -13.45 -13.48
CA ALA A 552 -13.86 -14.10 -12.27
C ALA A 552 -13.79 -15.63 -12.41
N SER A 553 -14.78 -16.27 -13.05
CA SER A 553 -14.84 -17.74 -13.20
C SER A 553 -13.68 -18.31 -14.06
N ILE A 554 -13.11 -17.50 -14.95
CA ILE A 554 -11.98 -17.87 -15.82
C ILE A 554 -10.63 -17.27 -15.35
N SER A 555 -10.61 -16.42 -14.32
CA SER A 555 -9.38 -15.77 -13.86
C SER A 555 -8.63 -16.70 -12.89
N PRO A 556 -7.33 -17.01 -13.14
CA PRO A 556 -6.53 -17.68 -12.14
C PRO A 556 -6.33 -16.78 -10.92
N ASP A 557 -6.32 -17.38 -9.72
CA ASP A 557 -5.92 -16.70 -8.49
C ASP A 557 -4.40 -16.57 -8.48
N ALA A 558 -3.91 -15.45 -9.03
CA ALA A 558 -2.50 -15.17 -9.20
C ALA A 558 -2.01 -14.32 -8.02
N ASN A 559 -1.65 -15.01 -6.94
CA ASN A 559 -0.94 -14.47 -5.79
C ASN A 559 0.58 -14.69 -5.94
N PRO A 560 1.36 -13.67 -6.30
CA PRO A 560 2.82 -13.81 -6.45
C PRO A 560 3.59 -13.67 -5.12
N GLY A 561 2.91 -13.67 -3.97
CA GLY A 561 3.52 -13.59 -2.64
C GLY A 561 3.94 -12.17 -2.21
N ILE A 562 4.77 -12.11 -1.16
CA ILE A 562 5.14 -10.86 -0.50
C ILE A 562 6.09 -10.02 -1.36
N MET A 563 5.72 -8.77 -1.60
CA MET A 563 6.59 -7.79 -2.23
C MET A 563 7.41 -6.99 -1.19
N PRO A 564 8.77 -6.98 -1.25
CA PRO A 564 9.59 -6.15 -0.38
C PRO A 564 9.34 -4.66 -0.59
N VAL A 565 9.42 -3.87 0.49
CA VAL A 565 9.37 -2.40 0.42
C VAL A 565 10.49 -1.85 -0.48
N ALA A 566 11.68 -2.48 -0.48
CA ALA A 566 12.78 -2.11 -1.36
C ALA A 566 12.43 -2.28 -2.85
N THR A 567 11.76 -3.38 -3.22
CA THR A 567 11.26 -3.61 -4.58
C THR A 567 10.23 -2.54 -4.95
N LEU A 568 9.29 -2.22 -4.06
CA LEU A 568 8.28 -1.18 -4.30
C LEU A 568 8.94 0.18 -4.57
N LEU A 569 9.91 0.58 -3.76
CA LEU A 569 10.64 1.84 -3.93
C LEU A 569 11.44 1.88 -5.24
N LEU A 570 12.11 0.78 -5.61
CA LEU A 570 12.83 0.68 -6.89
C LEU A 570 11.88 0.76 -8.09
N TRP A 571 10.77 0.02 -8.08
CA TRP A 571 9.80 0.03 -9.17
C TRP A 571 9.07 1.37 -9.26
N ALA A 572 8.73 2.02 -8.15
CA ALA A 572 8.18 3.38 -8.12
C ALA A 572 9.18 4.40 -8.69
N ALA A 573 10.48 4.30 -8.36
CA ALA A 573 11.52 5.14 -8.94
C ALA A 573 11.67 4.89 -10.46
N GLY A 574 11.68 3.63 -10.90
CA GLY A 574 11.67 3.28 -12.33
C GLY A 574 10.45 3.85 -13.06
N LEU A 575 9.28 3.80 -12.43
CA LEU A 575 8.04 4.36 -12.95
C LEU A 575 8.09 5.89 -13.12
N VAL A 576 8.57 6.60 -12.10
CA VAL A 576 8.78 8.06 -12.15
C VAL A 576 9.77 8.41 -13.27
N LEU A 577 10.89 7.71 -13.37
CA LEU A 577 11.92 7.96 -14.39
C LEU A 577 11.39 7.73 -15.82
N VAL A 578 10.65 6.64 -16.08
CA VAL A 578 10.12 6.36 -17.42
C VAL A 578 8.99 7.30 -17.84
N MET A 579 8.26 7.90 -16.88
CA MET A 579 7.17 8.84 -17.16
C MET A 579 7.63 10.29 -17.28
N PHE A 580 8.66 10.70 -16.52
CA PHE A 580 9.10 12.10 -16.48
C PHE A 580 10.21 12.42 -17.49
N LEU A 581 11.11 11.48 -17.75
CA LEU A 581 12.21 11.65 -18.71
C LEU A 581 11.74 11.44 -20.15
N ARG A 582 12.11 12.35 -21.06
CA ARG A 582 11.74 12.28 -22.49
C ARG A 582 12.85 11.76 -23.39
N THR A 583 14.10 11.93 -22.97
CA THR A 583 15.31 11.54 -23.70
C THR A 583 15.61 10.04 -23.55
N ARG A 584 16.74 9.59 -24.11
CA ARG A 584 17.25 8.22 -23.94
C ARG A 584 17.60 7.88 -22.48
N LEU A 585 17.75 8.88 -21.59
CA LEU A 585 17.98 8.66 -20.16
C LEU A 585 16.87 7.85 -19.49
N ARG A 586 15.65 7.84 -20.05
CA ARG A 586 14.56 6.97 -19.58
C ARG A 586 14.93 5.48 -19.54
N ALA A 587 15.93 5.02 -20.30
CA ALA A 587 16.41 3.64 -20.26
C ALA A 587 16.98 3.23 -18.89
N VAL A 588 17.40 4.18 -18.06
CA VAL A 588 17.83 3.93 -16.67
C VAL A 588 16.73 3.28 -15.85
N SER A 589 15.44 3.52 -16.14
CA SER A 589 14.32 2.85 -15.44
C SER A 589 14.38 1.33 -15.53
N LEU A 590 14.91 0.76 -16.61
CA LEU A 590 15.05 -0.69 -16.78
C LEU A 590 15.98 -1.30 -15.72
N ALA A 591 17.04 -0.57 -15.32
CA ALA A 591 17.93 -1.01 -14.25
C ALA A 591 17.21 -1.05 -12.88
N PHE A 592 16.33 -0.07 -12.61
CA PHE A 592 15.50 -0.04 -11.41
C PHE A 592 14.46 -1.18 -11.39
N PHE A 593 13.79 -1.44 -12.52
CA PHE A 593 12.86 -2.56 -12.64
C PHE A 593 13.57 -3.92 -12.50
N ALA A 594 14.72 -4.11 -13.16
CA ALA A 594 15.52 -5.32 -13.04
C ALA A 594 16.07 -5.55 -11.63
N ALA A 595 16.60 -4.51 -10.97
CA ALA A 595 17.07 -4.61 -9.59
C ALA A 595 15.94 -4.97 -8.63
N GLY A 596 14.76 -4.35 -8.78
CA GLY A 596 13.58 -4.73 -8.00
C GLY A 596 13.12 -6.16 -8.27
N LEU A 597 13.13 -6.62 -9.53
CA LEU A 597 12.79 -8.01 -9.87
C LEU A 597 13.76 -9.01 -9.23
N VAL A 598 15.06 -8.71 -9.20
CA VAL A 598 16.07 -9.54 -8.52
C VAL A 598 15.85 -9.57 -7.00
N LEU A 599 15.45 -8.46 -6.37
CA LEU A 599 15.10 -8.47 -4.95
C LEU A 599 13.80 -9.24 -4.68
N PHE A 600 12.77 -9.07 -5.53
CA PHE A 600 11.50 -9.79 -5.42
C PHE A 600 11.69 -11.31 -5.52
N MET A 601 12.45 -11.78 -6.52
CA MET A 601 12.77 -13.21 -6.70
C MET A 601 13.69 -13.79 -5.61
N ARG A 602 14.27 -12.95 -4.74
CA ARG A 602 15.11 -13.36 -3.61
C ARG A 602 14.41 -13.27 -2.26
N GLU A 603 13.25 -12.61 -2.19
CA GLU A 603 12.50 -12.51 -0.95
C GLU A 603 12.00 -13.88 -0.52
N ARG A 604 12.18 -14.20 0.75
CA ARG A 604 11.65 -15.41 1.37
C ARG A 604 10.57 -15.01 2.37
N GLY A 605 9.49 -15.78 2.40
CA GLY A 605 8.49 -15.66 3.45
C GLY A 605 9.11 -15.87 4.84
N PRO A 606 8.49 -15.32 5.90
CA PRO A 606 8.95 -15.53 7.26
C PRO A 606 8.81 -17.00 7.69
N ASP A 607 9.71 -17.46 8.55
CA ASP A 607 9.65 -18.82 9.13
C ASP A 607 8.64 -18.91 10.28
N LEU A 608 8.38 -17.78 10.96
CA LEU A 608 7.36 -17.71 12.01
C LEU A 608 6.62 -16.36 12.00
N ILE A 609 5.31 -16.39 12.24
CA ILE A 609 4.46 -15.21 12.44
C ILE A 609 3.70 -15.34 13.76
N ILE A 610 3.67 -14.27 14.56
CA ILE A 610 3.01 -14.22 15.87
C ILE A 610 2.08 -13.00 15.91
N SER A 611 0.80 -13.21 16.26
CA SER A 611 -0.20 -12.13 16.38
C SER A 611 0.13 -11.12 17.47
N GLU A 612 -0.34 -9.88 17.32
CA GLU A 612 -0.20 -8.80 18.32
C GLU A 612 -0.71 -9.17 19.73
N ASP A 613 -1.76 -9.99 19.84
CA ASP A 613 -2.28 -10.47 21.12
C ASP A 613 -1.53 -11.70 21.67
N GLY A 614 -0.50 -12.17 20.96
CA GLY A 614 0.30 -13.35 21.27
C GLY A 614 -0.43 -14.67 21.17
N ARG A 615 -1.74 -14.71 20.88
CA ARG A 615 -2.55 -15.92 20.97
C ARG A 615 -2.36 -16.87 19.80
N LEU A 616 -2.11 -16.33 18.61
CA LEU A 616 -2.00 -17.08 17.37
C LEU A 616 -0.56 -17.05 16.86
N VAL A 617 0.02 -18.24 16.71
CA VAL A 617 1.34 -18.46 16.13
C VAL A 617 1.17 -19.32 14.89
N ALA A 618 1.84 -18.95 13.81
CA ALA A 618 1.80 -19.66 12.54
C ALA A 618 3.21 -19.90 11.97
N MET A 619 3.43 -21.08 11.39
CA MET A 619 4.70 -21.56 10.84
C MET A 619 4.47 -22.23 9.47
N PRO A 620 5.16 -21.81 8.38
CA PRO A 620 5.02 -22.46 7.08
C PRO A 620 5.72 -23.82 7.02
N THR A 621 4.97 -24.89 6.77
CA THR A 621 5.46 -26.29 6.86
C THR A 621 6.48 -26.67 5.79
N GLY A 622 6.57 -25.89 4.72
CA GLY A 622 7.41 -26.17 3.53
C GLY A 622 6.60 -26.69 2.36
N ASP A 623 5.52 -27.42 2.63
CA ASP A 623 4.68 -28.06 1.61
C ASP A 623 3.53 -27.14 1.10
N GLY A 624 3.70 -25.82 1.20
CA GLY A 624 2.66 -24.83 0.86
C GLY A 624 1.54 -24.66 1.90
N ALA A 625 1.61 -25.33 3.05
CA ALA A 625 0.63 -25.20 4.14
C ALA A 625 1.16 -24.35 5.31
N LEU A 626 0.24 -23.78 6.09
CA LEU A 626 0.53 -22.99 7.28
C LEU A 626 0.06 -23.73 8.53
N ALA A 627 0.99 -24.21 9.36
CA ALA A 627 0.68 -24.79 10.65
C ALA A 627 0.33 -23.71 11.66
N VAL A 628 -0.65 -23.97 12.54
CA VAL A 628 -1.12 -23.01 13.55
C VAL A 628 -1.21 -23.63 14.95
N ASN A 629 -0.92 -22.86 15.99
CA ASN A 629 -0.96 -23.33 17.39
C ASN A 629 -2.39 -23.52 17.96
N ARG A 630 -3.46 -23.14 17.24
CA ARG A 630 -4.84 -23.15 17.76
C ARG A 630 -5.84 -23.84 16.84
N LYS A 631 -6.72 -24.67 17.42
CA LYS A 631 -7.81 -25.40 16.72
C LYS A 631 -8.86 -24.46 16.10
N GLN A 632 -9.09 -23.30 16.72
CA GLN A 632 -9.99 -22.24 16.25
C GLN A 632 -9.27 -20.88 16.23
N PRO A 633 -8.53 -20.58 15.14
CA PRO A 633 -7.84 -19.31 14.98
C PRO A 633 -8.82 -18.18 14.56
N SER A 634 -8.39 -16.93 14.67
CA SER A 634 -9.16 -15.77 14.21
C SER A 634 -9.27 -15.76 12.68
N ARG A 635 -10.48 -15.97 12.16
CA ARG A 635 -10.79 -16.00 10.72
C ARG A 635 -10.11 -14.86 9.92
N PHE A 636 -10.29 -13.62 10.37
CA PHE A 636 -9.70 -12.44 9.73
C PHE A 636 -8.16 -12.46 9.66
N THR A 637 -7.49 -12.95 10.72
CA THR A 637 -6.02 -13.03 10.76
C THR A 637 -5.52 -14.12 9.82
N ILE A 638 -6.17 -15.29 9.84
CA ILE A 638 -5.80 -16.42 8.99
C ILE A 638 -6.07 -16.11 7.51
N GLU A 639 -7.24 -15.61 7.14
CA GLU A 639 -7.53 -15.21 5.74
C GLU A 639 -6.52 -14.18 5.22
N ASN A 640 -6.02 -13.29 6.08
CA ASN A 640 -4.96 -12.34 5.71
C ASN A 640 -3.60 -13.03 5.52
N TRP A 641 -3.21 -13.94 6.42
CA TRP A 641 -1.95 -14.68 6.34
C TRP A 641 -1.92 -15.69 5.18
N GLN A 642 -2.99 -16.44 4.95
CA GLN A 642 -3.12 -17.37 3.81
C GLN A 642 -2.92 -16.63 2.48
N LYS A 643 -3.60 -15.49 2.30
CA LYS A 643 -3.45 -14.62 1.11
C LYS A 643 -2.10 -13.89 1.04
N ALA A 644 -1.37 -13.74 2.15
CA ALA A 644 -0.05 -13.08 2.15
C ALA A 644 1.12 -14.02 1.89
N TYR A 645 1.01 -15.29 2.34
CA TYR A 645 2.07 -16.30 2.29
C TYR A 645 1.82 -17.41 1.26
N ASP A 646 0.77 -17.27 0.46
CA ASP A 646 0.32 -18.24 -0.54
C ASP A 646 0.10 -19.65 0.04
N ALA A 647 -0.61 -19.69 1.17
CA ALA A 647 -0.82 -20.89 1.96
C ALA A 647 -2.32 -21.24 2.10
N PRO A 648 -2.94 -21.89 1.10
CA PRO A 648 -4.38 -22.18 1.12
C PRO A 648 -4.77 -23.24 2.15
N GLU A 649 -3.85 -24.10 2.59
CA GLU A 649 -4.10 -25.13 3.59
C GLU A 649 -3.61 -24.74 4.99
N ILE A 650 -4.41 -25.05 6.02
CA ILE A 650 -4.09 -24.81 7.43
C ILE A 650 -3.93 -26.15 8.17
N VAL A 651 -2.73 -26.43 8.65
CA VAL A 651 -2.45 -27.58 9.52
C VAL A 651 -2.81 -27.20 10.96
N LYS A 652 -3.89 -27.80 11.48
CA LYS A 652 -4.37 -27.60 12.85
C LYS A 652 -3.50 -28.35 13.86
N PRO A 653 -3.43 -27.89 15.13
CA PRO A 653 -2.59 -28.52 16.13
C PRO A 653 -3.15 -29.87 16.59
N GLN A 654 -2.26 -30.81 16.84
CA GLN A 654 -2.56 -32.15 17.34
C GLN A 654 -2.26 -32.29 18.85
N THR A 655 -2.64 -33.44 19.40
CA THR A 655 -2.38 -33.89 20.78
C THR A 655 -1.72 -35.25 20.68
N GLY A 656 -0.64 -35.50 21.41
CA GLY A 656 0.24 -36.65 21.28
C GLY A 656 1.43 -36.41 20.32
N PRO A 657 2.59 -37.04 20.57
CA PRO A 657 3.72 -37.01 19.65
C PRO A 657 3.48 -37.93 18.44
N ASP A 658 3.23 -37.34 17.27
CA ASP A 658 3.27 -38.03 15.97
C ASP A 658 4.57 -37.64 15.22
N PRO A 659 5.52 -38.57 15.01
CA PRO A 659 6.77 -38.31 14.27
C PRO A 659 6.55 -37.86 12.82
N GLY A 660 5.36 -38.06 12.23
CA GLY A 660 5.01 -37.59 10.89
C GLY A 660 4.41 -36.18 10.85
N HIS A 661 4.05 -35.59 11.99
CA HIS A 661 3.28 -34.34 12.02
C HIS A 661 4.16 -33.09 11.90
N LYS A 662 4.26 -32.55 10.68
CA LYS A 662 4.85 -31.21 10.41
C LYS A 662 3.93 -30.08 10.90
N GLY A 663 3.79 -29.89 12.21
CA GLY A 663 2.90 -28.89 12.78
C GLY A 663 3.10 -28.62 14.27
N PHE A 664 2.05 -28.14 14.94
CA PHE A 664 2.07 -27.85 16.37
C PHE A 664 1.45 -29.00 17.17
N THR A 665 2.22 -29.57 18.09
CA THR A 665 1.72 -30.52 19.09
C THR A 665 1.43 -29.75 20.38
N CYS A 666 0.17 -29.73 20.81
CA CYS A 666 -0.30 -28.92 21.94
C CYS A 666 -0.90 -29.78 23.05
N GLU A 667 -0.28 -29.77 24.24
CA GLU A 667 -0.72 -30.50 25.44
C GLU A 667 -0.65 -29.58 26.66
N GLU A 668 -1.63 -29.68 27.55
CA GLU A 668 -1.68 -28.98 28.86
C GLU A 668 -1.38 -27.46 28.86
N GLY A 669 -1.63 -26.76 27.75
CA GLY A 669 -1.36 -25.31 27.61
C GLY A 669 0.04 -24.96 27.11
N ILE A 670 0.81 -25.96 26.67
CA ILE A 670 2.09 -25.81 25.98
C ILE A 670 1.91 -26.32 24.54
N CYS A 671 2.44 -25.60 23.56
CA CYS A 671 2.54 -26.06 22.18
C CYS A 671 4.00 -26.10 21.75
N LEU A 672 4.40 -27.21 21.13
CA LEU A 672 5.73 -27.45 20.59
C LEU A 672 5.66 -27.58 19.06
N ALA A 673 6.67 -27.08 18.36
CA ALA A 673 6.86 -27.30 16.93
C ALA A 673 8.35 -27.32 16.58
N GLU A 674 8.74 -28.20 15.65
CA GLU A 674 10.10 -28.21 15.09
C GLU A 674 10.19 -27.20 13.95
N MET A 675 11.17 -26.30 14.01
CA MET A 675 11.42 -25.30 12.95
C MET A 675 12.36 -25.85 11.87
N ARG A 676 12.37 -25.23 10.69
CA ARG A 676 13.14 -25.67 9.51
C ARG A 676 14.67 -25.80 9.71
N ASN A 677 15.21 -25.19 10.75
CA ASN A 677 16.62 -25.26 11.13
C ASN A 677 16.90 -26.28 12.25
N GLY A 678 15.95 -27.16 12.57
CA GLY A 678 16.05 -28.17 13.63
C GLY A 678 15.95 -27.63 15.06
N LYS A 679 15.70 -26.32 15.24
CA LYS A 679 15.47 -25.73 16.57
C LYS A 679 14.02 -25.91 17.01
N MET A 680 13.81 -26.10 18.31
CA MET A 680 12.47 -26.28 18.88
C MET A 680 11.83 -24.94 19.25
N LEU A 681 10.62 -24.71 18.74
CA LEU A 681 9.73 -23.64 19.18
C LEU A 681 8.85 -24.15 20.33
N ALA A 682 8.83 -23.43 21.45
CA ALA A 682 7.90 -23.64 22.54
C ALA A 682 6.98 -22.42 22.74
N TYR A 683 5.68 -22.65 22.87
CA TYR A 683 4.66 -21.64 23.12
C TYR A 683 3.87 -22.01 24.38
N THR A 684 3.53 -21.01 25.20
CA THR A 684 2.51 -21.18 26.25
C THR A 684 1.76 -19.87 26.54
N ASP A 685 0.46 -19.96 26.82
CA ASP A 685 -0.39 -18.86 27.30
C ASP A 685 -0.84 -19.02 28.78
N VAL A 686 -0.26 -20.00 29.49
CA VAL A 686 -0.45 -20.23 30.93
C VAL A 686 0.85 -19.98 31.69
N ALA A 687 0.75 -19.50 32.94
CA ALA A 687 1.94 -19.15 33.72
C ALA A 687 2.68 -20.39 34.23
N GLU A 688 1.92 -21.46 34.48
CA GLU A 688 2.36 -22.78 34.92
C GLU A 688 3.29 -23.44 33.87
N GLY A 689 3.03 -23.20 32.58
CA GLY A 689 3.81 -23.74 31.46
C GLY A 689 5.17 -23.07 31.24
N HIS A 690 5.48 -21.97 31.94
CA HIS A 690 6.70 -21.17 31.73
C HIS A 690 7.98 -22.00 31.85
N ASN A 691 8.15 -22.73 32.94
CA ASN A 691 9.37 -23.51 33.18
C ASN A 691 9.56 -24.64 32.15
N ALA A 692 8.48 -25.33 31.79
CA ALA A 692 8.51 -26.41 30.80
C ALA A 692 8.80 -25.88 29.39
N ALA A 693 8.19 -24.76 28.99
CA ALA A 693 8.49 -24.09 27.72
C ALA A 693 9.94 -23.58 27.66
N CYS A 694 10.45 -22.99 28.76
CA CYS A 694 11.87 -22.60 28.86
C CYS A 694 12.84 -23.79 28.85
N ALA A 695 12.46 -24.96 29.36
CA ALA A 695 13.29 -26.15 29.31
C ALA A 695 13.43 -26.67 27.87
N ILE A 696 12.31 -26.84 27.17
CA ILE A 696 12.24 -27.54 25.87
C ILE A 696 12.61 -26.66 24.68
N GLY A 697 12.15 -25.40 24.63
CA GLY A 697 12.31 -24.55 23.45
C GLY A 697 13.66 -23.83 23.37
N ASP A 698 14.19 -23.65 22.16
CA ASP A 698 15.28 -22.70 21.85
C ASP A 698 14.72 -21.29 21.61
N LEU A 699 13.55 -21.24 20.98
CA LEU A 699 12.72 -20.06 20.78
C LEU A 699 11.46 -20.23 21.63
N VAL A 700 11.21 -19.30 22.56
CA VAL A 700 10.14 -19.44 23.56
C VAL A 700 9.18 -18.25 23.49
N ILE A 701 7.89 -18.53 23.28
CA ILE A 701 6.82 -17.54 23.26
C ILE A 701 6.01 -17.65 24.56
N LEU A 702 6.11 -16.61 25.39
CA LEU A 702 5.40 -16.50 26.66
C LEU A 702 4.22 -15.53 26.48
N ALA A 703 3.08 -16.08 26.04
CA ALA A 703 1.87 -15.36 25.64
C ALA A 703 0.94 -14.99 26.81
N PHE A 704 1.48 -14.88 28.02
CA PHE A 704 0.77 -14.48 29.24
C PHE A 704 1.38 -13.22 29.88
N ALA A 705 0.64 -12.61 30.80
CA ALA A 705 1.07 -11.37 31.45
C ALA A 705 1.97 -11.66 32.67
N GLY A 706 3.24 -11.24 32.58
CA GLY A 706 4.18 -11.28 33.70
C GLY A 706 5.10 -10.07 33.74
N ARG A 707 5.76 -9.85 34.88
CA ARG A 707 6.82 -8.84 35.05
C ARG A 707 8.17 -9.55 35.03
N LYS A 708 9.03 -9.20 34.06
CA LYS A 708 10.34 -9.83 33.83
C LYS A 708 10.22 -11.35 33.58
N LEU A 709 9.54 -11.73 32.50
CA LEU A 709 9.58 -13.09 31.98
C LEU A 709 10.86 -13.28 31.17
N SER A 710 11.62 -14.33 31.47
CA SER A 710 12.86 -14.73 30.78
C SER A 710 13.06 -16.24 30.91
N CYS A 711 13.97 -16.79 30.11
CA CYS A 711 14.53 -18.13 30.24
C CYS A 711 16.05 -18.00 30.44
N ASP A 712 16.77 -19.13 30.48
CA ASP A 712 18.24 -19.18 30.61
C ASP A 712 18.97 -18.48 29.46
N GLU A 713 20.24 -18.13 29.71
CA GLU A 713 21.08 -17.40 28.76
C GLU A 713 21.26 -18.15 27.43
N GLY A 714 21.11 -17.43 26.31
CA GLY A 714 21.19 -17.97 24.95
C GLY A 714 19.84 -18.30 24.29
N LYS A 715 18.75 -18.38 25.05
CA LYS A 715 17.41 -18.63 24.48
C LYS A 715 16.74 -17.34 24.01
N THR A 716 16.07 -17.38 22.84
CA THR A 716 15.32 -16.23 22.33
C THR A 716 13.91 -16.25 22.92
N VAL A 717 13.59 -15.29 23.80
CA VAL A 717 12.31 -15.21 24.50
C VAL A 717 11.47 -14.04 23.99
N ILE A 718 10.24 -14.32 23.57
CA ILE A 718 9.27 -13.33 23.10
C ILE A 718 8.13 -13.29 24.11
N THR A 719 7.92 -12.12 24.74
CA THR A 719 6.89 -11.96 25.75
C THR A 719 5.63 -11.29 25.18
N LEU A 720 4.47 -11.57 25.77
CA LEU A 720 3.23 -10.82 25.50
C LEU A 720 3.40 -9.30 25.67
N ARG A 721 4.33 -8.87 26.52
CA ARG A 721 4.67 -7.46 26.71
C ARG A 721 5.32 -6.85 25.47
N ASP A 722 6.23 -7.58 24.82
CA ASP A 722 6.86 -7.14 23.57
C ASP A 722 5.82 -6.99 22.45
N LEU A 723 4.95 -7.99 22.29
CA LEU A 723 3.89 -8.00 21.26
C LEU A 723 2.86 -6.89 21.48
N ALA A 724 2.46 -6.63 22.73
CA ALA A 724 1.54 -5.52 23.04
C ALA A 724 2.15 -4.13 22.72
N VAL A 725 3.47 -3.98 22.87
CA VAL A 725 4.20 -2.72 22.65
C VAL A 725 4.58 -2.52 21.18
N LYS A 726 5.02 -3.57 20.49
CA LYS A 726 5.62 -3.56 19.14
C LYS A 726 4.72 -4.21 18.07
N GLY A 727 3.54 -4.69 18.44
CA GLY A 727 2.59 -5.36 17.53
C GLY A 727 3.01 -6.77 17.13
N THR A 728 2.38 -7.27 16.05
CA THR A 728 2.68 -8.54 15.38
C THR A 728 4.17 -8.69 15.08
N LEU A 729 4.72 -9.90 15.19
CA LEU A 729 6.13 -10.20 14.94
C LEU A 729 6.27 -11.23 13.81
N GLU A 730 7.12 -10.93 12.82
CA GLU A 730 7.68 -11.90 11.87
C GLU A 730 9.11 -12.26 12.29
N ILE A 731 9.48 -13.53 12.12
CA ILE A 731 10.83 -14.04 12.36
C ILE A 731 11.34 -14.67 11.06
N ARG A 732 12.53 -14.24 10.63
CA ARG A 732 13.32 -14.94 9.59
C ARG A 732 14.53 -15.58 10.26
N LEU A 733 14.70 -16.88 10.08
CA LEU A 733 15.82 -17.65 10.58
C LEU A 733 16.96 -17.63 9.54
N GLY A 734 18.21 -17.71 10.00
CA GLY A 734 19.35 -17.96 9.11
C GLY A 734 19.22 -19.33 8.43
N GLU A 735 19.86 -19.51 7.27
CA GLU A 735 19.91 -20.85 6.67
C GLU A 735 20.63 -21.83 7.62
N PRO A 736 20.14 -23.07 7.76
CA PRO A 736 20.97 -24.11 8.35
C PRO A 736 22.21 -24.29 7.47
N GLU A 737 23.39 -24.25 8.08
CA GLU A 737 24.64 -24.58 7.39
C GLU A 737 24.52 -26.02 6.88
N ALA A 738 24.41 -26.19 5.57
CA ALA A 738 24.28 -27.50 4.96
C ALA A 738 25.49 -28.33 5.37
N ALA A 739 25.26 -29.41 6.13
CA ALA A 739 26.30 -30.20 6.74
C ALA A 739 27.29 -30.69 5.67
N VAL A 740 28.45 -30.02 5.59
CA VAL A 740 29.55 -30.45 4.73
C VAL A 740 29.96 -31.83 5.27
N PRO A 741 29.86 -32.91 4.46
CA PRO A 741 30.25 -34.22 4.94
C PRO A 741 31.73 -34.17 5.33
N ALA A 742 32.01 -34.51 6.58
CA ALA A 742 33.35 -34.37 7.15
C ALA A 742 34.37 -35.11 6.27
N PRO A 743 35.51 -34.48 5.93
CA PRO A 743 36.52 -35.14 5.12
C PRO A 743 36.99 -36.40 5.86
N SER A 744 36.97 -37.54 5.17
CA SER A 744 37.31 -38.82 5.74
C SER A 744 38.75 -38.79 6.29
N ILE A 745 38.88 -39.03 7.60
CA ILE A 745 40.19 -39.09 8.25
C ILE A 745 40.93 -40.31 7.69
N ARG A 746 41.88 -40.07 6.79
CA ARG A 746 42.81 -41.08 6.32
C ARG A 746 43.84 -41.31 7.42
N THR A 747 43.74 -42.45 8.10
CA THR A 747 44.73 -42.88 9.09
C THR A 747 46.03 -43.28 8.39
N GLU A 748 47.03 -42.40 8.41
CA GLU A 748 48.42 -42.77 8.17
C GLU A 748 49.15 -42.90 9.51
N ARG A 749 49.81 -44.04 9.71
CA ARG A 749 50.58 -44.40 10.92
C ARG A 749 52.07 -44.14 10.62
N PRO A 750 52.90 -43.72 11.60
CA PRO A 750 54.16 -43.04 11.29
C PRO A 750 55.38 -43.96 11.30
N GLU A 751 56.34 -43.68 10.40
CA GLU A 751 57.76 -44.05 10.45
C GLU A 751 58.54 -42.86 9.85
N GLU A 752 59.24 -42.06 10.67
CA GLU A 752 60.60 -42.25 11.18
C GLU A 752 61.69 -41.77 10.19
N LYS A 753 62.47 -40.75 10.60
CA LYS A 753 63.59 -40.15 9.85
C LYS A 753 64.89 -40.28 10.63
N PRO A 754 65.97 -40.84 10.06
CA PRO A 754 67.32 -40.72 10.61
C PRO A 754 68.00 -39.40 10.16
N ALA A 755 69.00 -38.96 10.93
CA ALA A 755 69.69 -37.68 10.76
C ALA A 755 71.11 -37.81 10.13
N LYS A 756 71.61 -36.69 9.58
CA LYS A 756 73.03 -36.24 9.44
C LYS A 756 72.99 -34.79 8.90
N ASN A 757 73.65 -33.80 9.51
CA ASN A 757 75.10 -33.46 9.43
C ASN A 757 75.56 -33.22 7.97
N SER A 758 76.31 -32.17 7.63
CA SER A 758 76.81 -31.00 8.38
C SER A 758 77.37 -29.94 7.40
N GLU A 759 77.33 -28.67 7.80
CA GLU A 759 78.26 -27.56 7.48
C GLU A 759 78.79 -27.36 6.04
N ASP A 760 78.55 -26.17 5.46
CA ASP A 760 79.63 -25.16 5.24
C ASP A 760 79.12 -23.81 4.71
N GLY A 761 79.92 -22.74 4.84
CA GLY A 761 79.74 -21.47 4.08
C GLY A 761 79.36 -20.21 4.88
N GLN A 762 80.37 -19.48 5.37
CA GLN A 762 80.22 -18.23 6.14
C GLN A 762 79.90 -16.98 5.27
N GLY A 763 79.27 -15.95 5.85
CA GLY A 763 79.07 -14.65 5.19
C GLY A 763 78.42 -13.57 6.07
N GLN A 764 79.23 -12.91 6.91
CA GLN A 764 78.79 -11.96 7.94
C GLN A 764 78.19 -10.63 7.45
N SER A 765 77.48 -9.99 8.40
CA SER A 765 77.29 -8.53 8.58
C SER A 765 76.18 -7.85 7.74
N ARG A 766 75.48 -6.79 8.22
CA ARG A 766 75.62 -5.95 9.43
C ARG A 766 74.29 -5.77 10.23
N ARG A 767 74.43 -5.27 11.46
CA ARG A 767 73.45 -4.64 12.39
C ARG A 767 74.05 -3.25 12.78
N PRO A 768 73.50 -2.46 13.74
CA PRO A 768 72.16 -1.90 14.01
C PRO A 768 72.33 -0.33 14.10
N PRO A 769 71.91 0.46 15.13
CA PRO A 769 70.78 0.50 16.10
C PRO A 769 69.96 1.84 15.96
N ALA A 770 69.05 2.34 16.82
CA ALA A 770 68.98 2.42 18.30
C ALA A 770 67.55 2.80 18.80
N LYS A 771 67.08 2.28 19.96
CA LYS A 771 66.97 2.93 21.31
C LYS A 771 66.08 4.19 21.37
N ALA A 772 65.22 4.46 22.36
CA ALA A 772 64.74 3.78 23.59
C ALA A 772 63.34 4.38 23.97
N THR A 773 62.61 4.16 25.09
CA THR A 773 62.85 3.51 26.42
C THR A 773 61.49 3.05 27.03
N ALA A 774 61.49 2.45 28.23
CA ALA A 774 60.34 2.13 29.11
C ALA A 774 60.82 2.21 30.59
N PRO A 775 60.18 1.64 31.65
CA PRO A 775 58.79 1.22 31.93
C PRO A 775 58.27 2.10 33.14
N PRO A 776 57.53 1.69 34.22
CA PRO A 776 56.77 0.47 34.56
C PRO A 776 55.32 0.75 35.10
N GLU A 777 54.93 0.09 36.21
CA GLU A 777 53.58 -0.21 36.74
C GLU A 777 53.62 -0.21 38.31
N PRO A 778 52.54 -0.52 39.08
CA PRO A 778 52.38 -1.92 39.54
C PRO A 778 50.95 -2.47 39.78
N VAL A 779 50.89 -3.81 39.87
CA VAL A 779 49.72 -4.73 39.94
C VAL A 779 49.92 -5.78 41.06
N PRO A 780 48.93 -6.01 41.95
CA PRO A 780 48.15 -7.28 41.96
C PRO A 780 46.65 -7.06 42.28
N GLY A 781 45.75 -8.05 42.25
CA GLY A 781 45.81 -9.47 41.85
C GLY A 781 44.37 -9.97 41.55
N GLU A 782 44.09 -11.25 41.27
CA GLU A 782 44.90 -12.47 41.22
C GLU A 782 44.17 -13.46 40.27
N ALA A 783 44.88 -14.35 39.58
CA ALA A 783 44.30 -15.22 38.57
C ALA A 783 44.41 -16.71 38.95
N THR A 784 43.35 -17.48 38.74
CA THR A 784 43.42 -18.93 38.54
C THR A 784 42.93 -19.25 37.15
N ALA A 785 43.83 -19.81 36.32
CA ALA A 785 43.52 -20.22 34.96
C ALA A 785 42.58 -21.43 34.93
N ASP A 786 41.81 -21.58 33.86
CA ASP A 786 41.43 -22.89 33.37
C ASP A 786 41.60 -22.95 31.85
N HIS A 787 42.31 -23.98 31.39
CA HIS A 787 42.60 -24.20 29.98
C HIS A 787 41.42 -24.91 29.32
N ARG A 788 40.48 -24.15 28.73
CA ARG A 788 39.56 -24.71 27.74
C ARG A 788 40.07 -24.50 26.31
N SER A 789 39.93 -25.57 25.53
CA SER A 789 40.54 -25.73 24.23
C SER A 789 40.02 -24.74 23.19
N GLU A 790 40.89 -24.33 22.28
CA GLU A 790 40.54 -23.50 21.12
C GLU A 790 39.73 -24.27 20.04
N ALA A 791 39.17 -25.43 20.42
CA ALA A 791 38.21 -26.22 19.65
C ALA A 791 36.74 -25.86 19.97
N ASP A 792 36.49 -25.02 20.98
CA ASP A 792 35.12 -24.71 21.48
C ASP A 792 34.56 -23.36 20.96
N ARG A 793 35.18 -22.78 19.92
CA ARG A 793 34.59 -21.65 19.18
C ARG A 793 33.43 -22.16 18.33
N LYS A 794 32.23 -22.22 18.92
CA LYS A 794 30.96 -22.31 18.17
C LYS A 794 31.00 -21.38 16.94
N PRO A 795 30.53 -21.83 15.77
CA PRO A 795 30.29 -20.93 14.64
C PRO A 795 29.40 -19.76 15.10
N PRO A 796 29.56 -18.54 14.54
CA PRO A 796 28.71 -17.43 14.90
C PRO A 796 27.26 -17.76 14.57
N GLU A 797 26.44 -18.06 15.59
CA GLU A 797 25.01 -18.31 15.40
C GLU A 797 24.40 -17.14 14.63
N GLN A 798 23.87 -17.42 13.44
CA GLN A 798 23.11 -16.43 12.68
C GLN A 798 21.87 -16.07 13.50
N GLN A 799 21.92 -14.92 14.16
CA GLN A 799 20.85 -14.43 15.02
C GLN A 799 19.57 -14.25 14.20
N ALA A 800 18.45 -14.74 14.72
CA ALA A 800 17.15 -14.64 14.08
C ALA A 800 16.77 -13.16 13.86
N ILE A 801 16.34 -12.82 12.64
CA ILE A 801 15.95 -11.45 12.30
C ILE A 801 14.50 -11.25 12.74
N LEU A 802 14.33 -10.54 13.86
CA LEU A 802 13.04 -10.18 14.44
C LEU A 802 12.49 -8.90 13.80
N THR A 803 11.40 -9.02 13.04
CA THR A 803 10.74 -7.90 12.35
C THR A 803 9.37 -7.63 12.97
N TYR A 804 9.29 -6.61 13.82
CA TYR A 804 8.04 -6.18 14.43
C TYR A 804 7.22 -5.27 13.49
N ALA A 805 5.89 -5.39 13.56
CA ALA A 805 4.97 -4.60 12.75
C ALA A 805 4.90 -3.12 13.16
N VAL A 806 5.20 -2.82 14.42
CA VAL A 806 5.30 -1.48 14.97
C VAL A 806 6.68 -1.30 15.59
N GLY A 807 7.32 -0.16 15.34
CA GLY A 807 8.56 0.22 16.00
C GLY A 807 8.34 0.59 17.48
N PRO A 808 9.29 1.33 18.10
CA PRO A 808 9.04 2.00 19.36
C PRO A 808 7.72 2.81 19.31
N PRO A 809 6.78 2.64 20.25
CA PRO A 809 5.46 3.27 20.20
C PRO A 809 5.49 4.75 20.64
N GLU A 810 6.42 5.53 20.06
CA GLU A 810 6.58 6.96 20.31
C GLU A 810 5.64 7.80 19.41
N ARG A 811 5.20 7.25 18.27
CA ARG A 811 4.25 7.88 17.35
C ARG A 811 2.88 8.07 18.02
N PRO A 812 2.18 9.20 17.85
CA PRO A 812 0.91 9.49 18.55
C PRO A 812 -0.15 8.39 18.45
N TRP A 813 -0.32 7.79 17.26
CA TRP A 813 -1.27 6.70 17.02
C TRP A 813 -0.85 5.33 17.58
N ASN A 814 0.33 5.22 18.17
CA ASN A 814 0.83 4.01 18.83
C ASN A 814 1.12 4.22 20.34
N GLN A 815 1.16 5.46 20.83
CA GLN A 815 1.38 5.77 22.25
C GLN A 815 0.33 5.10 23.17
N HIS A 816 -0.89 4.86 22.68
CA HIS A 816 -1.95 4.19 23.44
C HIS A 816 -1.56 2.78 23.90
N ARG A 817 -0.70 2.08 23.14
CA ARG A 817 -0.19 0.72 23.40
C ARG A 817 0.49 0.60 24.76
N LEU A 818 1.26 1.62 25.15
CA LEU A 818 2.01 1.68 26.42
C LEU A 818 1.08 1.60 27.65
N TYR A 819 -0.17 2.06 27.51
CA TYR A 819 -1.16 2.06 28.58
C TYR A 819 -1.99 0.78 28.65
N SER A 820 -1.81 -0.16 27.72
CA SER A 820 -2.45 -1.47 27.79
C SER A 820 -2.05 -2.24 29.06
N ARG A 821 -2.82 -3.27 29.45
CA ARG A 821 -2.47 -4.10 30.62
C ARG A 821 -1.30 -5.03 30.31
N ALA A 822 -1.28 -5.61 29.10
CA ALA A 822 -0.20 -6.46 28.61
C ALA A 822 1.15 -5.73 28.55
N ALA A 823 1.22 -4.51 27.99
CA ALA A 823 2.46 -3.70 27.97
C ALA A 823 3.01 -3.36 29.38
N ARG A 824 2.15 -3.41 30.41
CA ARG A 824 2.50 -3.20 31.82
C ARG A 824 2.73 -4.50 32.61
N GLY A 825 2.69 -5.66 31.96
CA GLY A 825 2.84 -6.97 32.61
C GLY A 825 1.74 -7.23 33.64
N LEU A 826 0.51 -6.76 33.39
CA LEU A 826 -0.64 -6.96 34.27
C LEU A 826 -1.65 -7.93 33.61
N PRO A 827 -2.14 -8.95 34.33
CA PRO A 827 -3.12 -9.89 33.79
C PRO A 827 -4.42 -9.19 33.40
N GLU A 828 -5.21 -9.78 32.50
CA GLU A 828 -6.56 -9.28 32.20
C GLU A 828 -7.39 -9.18 33.49
N LYS A 829 -8.34 -8.23 33.52
CA LYS A 829 -9.33 -8.21 34.60
C LYS A 829 -10.32 -9.33 34.32
N THR A 830 -10.11 -10.49 34.93
CA THR A 830 -11.19 -11.45 35.12
C THR A 830 -12.35 -10.72 35.80
N ARG A 831 -13.57 -10.86 35.27
CA ARG A 831 -14.74 -10.57 36.09
C ARG A 831 -14.68 -11.55 37.26
N PRO A 832 -14.93 -11.13 38.52
CA PRO A 832 -15.31 -12.11 39.52
C PRO A 832 -16.49 -12.88 38.93
N GLY A 833 -16.39 -14.21 38.91
CA GLY A 833 -17.53 -15.05 38.55
C GLY A 833 -18.73 -14.70 39.46
N PRO A 834 -19.97 -15.03 39.06
CA PRO A 834 -21.11 -14.87 39.96
C PRO A 834 -20.80 -15.62 41.26
N SER A 835 -20.51 -14.86 42.32
CA SER A 835 -20.12 -15.43 43.61
C SER A 835 -21.27 -16.30 44.09
N ALA A 836 -20.97 -17.57 44.37
CA ALA A 836 -21.93 -18.51 44.94
C ALA A 836 -22.41 -17.97 46.30
N GLY A 837 -23.51 -17.24 46.29
CA GLY A 837 -23.86 -16.34 47.40
C GLY A 837 -25.08 -15.45 47.18
N TRP A 838 -25.86 -15.64 46.10
CA TRP A 838 -27.21 -15.10 46.00
C TRP A 838 -28.23 -16.23 46.19
N LYS A 839 -28.52 -16.55 47.46
CA LYS A 839 -29.67 -17.39 47.80
C LYS A 839 -30.94 -16.63 47.37
N PRO A 840 -31.84 -17.24 46.57
CA PRO A 840 -33.12 -16.60 46.28
C PRO A 840 -33.91 -16.47 47.57
N VAL A 841 -34.43 -15.27 47.84
CA VAL A 841 -35.38 -15.04 48.94
C VAL A 841 -36.60 -15.95 48.71
N GLY A 842 -36.91 -16.78 49.70
CA GLY A 842 -37.89 -17.86 49.55
C GLY A 842 -39.29 -17.34 49.26
N LYS A 843 -40.01 -18.04 48.36
CA LYS A 843 -41.46 -17.93 48.25
C LYS A 843 -42.08 -18.50 49.53
N SER A 844 -42.58 -17.64 50.41
CA SER A 844 -43.48 -18.06 51.49
C SER A 844 -44.84 -18.42 50.88
N ALA A 845 -45.18 -19.71 50.89
CA ALA A 845 -46.53 -20.15 50.56
C ALA A 845 -47.49 -19.81 51.71
N GLN A 846 -48.61 -19.18 51.39
CA GLN A 846 -49.82 -19.27 52.20
C GLN A 846 -51.00 -19.56 51.27
N SER A 847 -51.51 -20.77 51.38
CA SER A 847 -52.78 -21.19 50.82
C SER A 847 -53.85 -21.13 51.90
N THR A 848 -54.94 -20.40 51.67
CA THR A 848 -56.28 -20.78 52.18
C THR A 848 -57.36 -20.09 51.37
N SER A 849 -58.50 -20.77 51.23
CA SER A 849 -59.65 -20.43 50.42
C SER A 849 -60.56 -19.35 51.03
N SER A 850 -61.23 -18.56 50.17
CA SER A 850 -62.71 -18.41 50.26
C SER A 850 -63.32 -17.78 49.00
N ARG A 851 -64.50 -18.28 48.62
CA ARG A 851 -65.39 -17.76 47.56
C ARG A 851 -65.82 -16.30 47.82
N SER A 852 -66.03 -15.49 46.77
CA SER A 852 -67.39 -15.18 46.23
C SER A 852 -67.49 -13.81 45.51
N ASN A 853 -68.36 -13.79 44.49
CA ASN A 853 -69.21 -12.70 44.00
C ASN A 853 -68.65 -11.38 43.41
N SER A 854 -68.89 -11.28 42.08
CA SER A 854 -69.74 -10.28 41.40
C SER A 854 -69.32 -8.81 41.22
N GLY A 855 -69.32 -8.41 39.94
CA GLY A 855 -70.03 -7.20 39.47
C GLY A 855 -69.17 -5.97 39.16
N GLY A 856 -69.21 -5.52 37.90
CA GLY A 856 -68.54 -4.30 37.41
C GLY A 856 -68.05 -4.46 35.99
#